data_AF-A0A1G9Z7T6-F1
#
_entry.id   AF-A0A1G9Z7T6-F1
#
_cell.length_a   1.000
_cell.length_b   1.000
_cell.length_c   1.000
_cell.angle_alpha   90.00
_cell.angle_beta   90.00
_cell.angle_gamma   90.00
#
_symmetry.space_group_name_H-M   'P 1'
#
loop_
_entity.id
_entity.type
_entity.pdbx_description
1 polymer ?
#
loop_
_entity_poly.entity_id
_entity_poly.type
_entity_poly.pdbx_seq_one_letter_code
_entity_poly.pdbx_strand_id
1 'polypeptide(L)'
;MNKEFKKDLYKIALLLVVIFCISLLAILKGSKSSTVAADTVSYPIRVLEIEPSGASKYNNYSSAKQILKWFGFKVKNIKKSNYTNYVTIDSIASNGFIGMNSDIVNDYDLVIIGDYNPKGYLASGALQGNGNYSPAGKFLKMNLSIESTGETVYAAFSGNDFTLKSLNKLMNFIDNGKPLVLANSIYNAINEKTSTNSSNYSVNVYKLAPYYLEKNGHNTSNIFDETKDISLNYISHPEISLDDDFKADYDSNKIINSKKVLASSLSSFEIYGQIGSTSESYDLDIYIDKNGDGIFSEIAGEEYELYYSSTRSTDSKITTDNKGNFRVSLALPTELRGYVGIKLVATNKMGGSCQDTGCIIVSEEDVSEVKVLQIVPLDDVTTGNFLLEDEAFMERFDAISDLVGIDLSIDSVSVNDFVSWYDGVDYEMNGLDIYDESKNKLYKYDMLVLGFYDNFNREDIESESALNNIEDFINSGRAVLFSHDNFIYSAYSDVNYENVRVLDMSSAKKSNIDTSFNLTSRFRNMAGMDRYGVSDKSVTSVAGANKATVFDDNYQGYTNLNLMRRGTDNGNPFKIYTNISDEINKSVLTTTNVRQLNKGQVTEYPYGIDESITVSKTHSQWFVVDLEATNSKLIDSSKDVVVWYALYSSDSGSYYHLSGVDALNNYYIYSKGNITYSGCGHSEVTKDAELKLFVNTVVKAIKSGNSTPKISSTTGIKTGSNSYEQAIRSNDLSYLSDLTTTTNYLRFTVTDIDMGISNGAYSYGRAFWDVDGDGSFTEGVDVILEEYEGDNCLRNKVENVLDLRDYLNLTNSEGISLYDSLTRGDLVITIYAEDVNKTRGTTSFSLARRDLFDLD
;
A
#
# COMPACT_ATOMS: atom_id res chain seq x y z
N MET A 1 57.94 6.60 -38.52
CA MET A 1 56.57 6.64 -39.07
C MET A 1 56.50 7.73 -40.13
N ASN A 2 56.26 7.36 -41.39
CA ASN A 2 56.47 8.22 -42.57
C ASN A 2 55.43 9.36 -42.65
N LYS A 3 55.81 10.53 -43.19
CA LYS A 3 54.99 11.77 -43.20
C LYS A 3 53.69 11.62 -44.00
N GLU A 4 53.70 10.76 -45.02
CA GLU A 4 52.50 10.40 -45.79
C GLU A 4 51.50 9.59 -44.97
N PHE A 5 51.97 8.64 -44.16
CA PHE A 5 51.09 7.81 -43.33
C PHE A 5 50.32 8.63 -42.29
N LYS A 6 50.93 9.69 -41.73
CA LYS A 6 50.22 10.64 -40.84
C LYS A 6 49.16 11.46 -41.56
N LYS A 7 49.37 11.78 -42.85
CA LYS A 7 48.43 12.58 -43.65
C LYS A 7 47.20 11.76 -44.04
N ASP A 8 47.39 10.47 -44.33
CA ASP A 8 46.29 9.56 -44.62
C ASP A 8 45.49 9.19 -43.36
N LEU A 9 46.17 9.03 -42.21
CA LEU A 9 45.49 8.84 -40.93
C LEU A 9 44.62 10.05 -40.55
N TYR A 10 45.09 11.27 -40.83
CA TYR A 10 44.32 12.50 -40.60
C TYR A 10 43.10 12.60 -41.52
N LYS A 11 43.22 12.16 -42.79
CA LYS A 11 42.09 12.13 -43.71
C LYS A 11 41.04 11.10 -43.29
N ILE A 12 41.46 9.93 -42.83
CA ILE A 12 40.57 8.88 -42.33
C ILE A 12 39.86 9.35 -41.05
N ALA A 13 40.59 9.98 -40.12
CA ALA A 13 40.00 10.56 -38.92
C ALA A 13 38.99 11.68 -39.24
N LEU A 14 39.30 12.56 -40.20
CA LEU A 14 38.39 13.61 -40.64
C LEU A 14 37.14 13.04 -41.32
N LEU A 15 37.30 11.98 -42.13
CA LEU A 15 36.19 11.29 -42.77
C LEU A 15 35.28 10.61 -41.74
N LEU A 16 35.85 9.98 -40.72
CA LEU A 16 35.10 9.37 -39.62
C LEU A 16 34.35 10.40 -38.78
N VAL A 17 34.96 11.56 -38.51
CA VAL A 17 34.28 12.68 -37.82
C VAL A 17 33.14 13.23 -38.67
N VAL A 18 33.34 13.39 -39.98
CA VAL A 18 32.26 13.85 -40.89
C VAL A 18 31.14 12.82 -40.99
N ILE A 19 31.44 11.53 -41.08
CA ILE A 19 30.43 10.45 -41.05
C ILE A 19 29.68 10.46 -39.72
N PHE A 20 30.39 10.60 -38.59
CA PHE A 20 29.79 10.69 -37.27
C PHE A 20 28.88 11.93 -37.14
N CYS A 21 29.32 13.10 -37.63
CA CYS A 21 28.50 14.31 -37.65
C CYS A 21 27.28 14.20 -38.58
N ILE A 22 27.40 13.55 -39.74
CA ILE A 22 26.26 13.31 -40.66
C ILE A 22 25.27 12.31 -40.04
N SER A 23 25.77 11.29 -39.34
CA SER A 23 24.96 10.32 -38.58
C SER A 23 24.20 11.04 -37.45
N LEU A 24 24.89 11.91 -36.71
CA LEU A 24 24.29 12.75 -35.66
C LEU A 24 23.25 13.71 -36.25
N LEU A 25 23.51 14.32 -37.42
CA LEU A 25 22.57 15.20 -38.12
C LEU A 25 21.36 14.45 -38.71
N ALA A 26 21.50 13.16 -39.02
CA ALA A 26 20.39 12.29 -39.42
C ALA A 26 19.55 11.83 -38.23
N ILE A 27 20.17 11.68 -37.04
CA ILE A 27 19.48 11.41 -35.77
C ILE A 27 18.81 12.69 -35.21
N LEU A 28 19.42 13.86 -35.40
CA LEU A 28 18.91 15.17 -34.95
C LEU A 28 17.87 15.80 -35.88
N LYS A 29 17.86 15.44 -37.17
CA LYS A 29 16.72 15.74 -38.05
C LYS A 29 15.62 14.72 -37.77
N GLY A 30 14.83 14.99 -36.75
CA GLY A 30 13.54 14.34 -36.54
C GLY A 30 12.83 14.18 -37.88
N SER A 31 12.46 12.94 -38.19
CA SER A 31 11.67 12.60 -39.36
C SER A 31 10.48 13.55 -39.44
N LYS A 32 10.41 14.37 -40.50
CA LYS A 32 9.18 15.06 -40.86
C LYS A 32 8.08 14.01 -40.92
N SER A 33 7.03 14.23 -40.13
CA SER A 33 5.72 13.55 -40.14
C SER A 33 5.48 12.81 -41.46
N SER A 34 5.87 11.53 -41.47
CA SER A 34 5.33 10.56 -42.41
C SER A 34 4.04 10.09 -41.79
N THR A 35 2.92 10.28 -42.51
CA THR A 35 1.64 9.67 -42.18
C THR A 35 1.86 8.21 -41.79
N VAL A 36 1.67 7.88 -40.52
CA VAL A 36 1.71 6.50 -40.05
C VAL A 36 0.59 5.77 -40.77
N ALA A 37 0.92 4.69 -41.49
CA ALA A 37 -0.08 3.89 -42.18
C ALA A 37 -1.05 3.32 -41.13
N ALA A 38 -2.34 3.25 -41.46
CA ALA A 38 -3.38 2.79 -40.53
C ALA A 38 -3.16 1.35 -40.02
N ASP A 39 -2.29 0.58 -40.67
CA ASP A 39 -2.03 -0.84 -40.39
C ASP A 39 -0.97 -1.05 -39.27
N THR A 40 -0.42 0.02 -38.66
CA THR A 40 0.59 -0.06 -37.59
C THR A 40 0.15 0.59 -36.26
N VAL A 41 -1.15 0.89 -36.12
CA VAL A 41 -1.73 1.54 -34.94
C VAL A 41 -2.48 0.48 -34.14
N SER A 42 -2.11 0.31 -32.86
CA SER A 42 -2.92 -0.48 -31.93
C SER A 42 -4.09 0.38 -31.46
N TYR A 43 -5.31 -0.10 -31.66
CA TYR A 43 -6.54 0.55 -31.21
C TYR A 43 -7.15 -0.25 -30.05
N PRO A 44 -7.82 0.40 -29.08
CA PRO A 44 -8.05 1.85 -29.01
C PRO A 44 -6.80 2.62 -28.53
N ILE A 45 -6.67 3.88 -28.97
CA ILE A 45 -5.72 4.83 -28.39
C ILE A 45 -6.17 5.14 -26.96
N ARG A 46 -5.32 4.88 -25.98
CA ARG A 46 -5.63 5.06 -24.56
C ARG A 46 -5.20 6.44 -24.11
N VAL A 47 -6.14 7.21 -23.55
CA VAL A 47 -5.92 8.61 -23.16
C VAL A 47 -6.26 8.81 -21.69
N LEU A 48 -5.34 9.40 -20.94
CA LEU A 48 -5.59 9.88 -19.59
C LEU A 48 -5.87 11.38 -19.63
N GLU A 49 -7.06 11.79 -19.19
CA GLU A 49 -7.45 13.18 -19.00
C GLU A 49 -7.37 13.52 -17.51
N ILE A 50 -6.54 14.49 -17.14
CA ILE A 50 -6.40 14.99 -15.77
C ILE A 50 -6.95 16.41 -15.72
N GLU A 51 -7.98 16.61 -14.89
CA GLU A 51 -8.64 17.90 -14.72
C GLU A 51 -8.56 18.41 -13.26
N PRO A 52 -8.73 19.71 -12.99
CA PRO A 52 -8.61 20.27 -11.64
C PRO A 52 -9.64 19.76 -10.62
N SER A 53 -10.71 19.10 -11.09
CA SER A 53 -11.87 18.65 -10.29
C SER A 53 -12.56 17.47 -11.00
N GLY A 54 -13.71 17.00 -10.51
CA GLY A 54 -14.46 15.89 -11.12
C GLY A 54 -15.06 16.17 -12.51
N ALA A 55 -14.84 17.35 -13.08
CA ALA A 55 -15.27 17.69 -14.43
C ALA A 55 -14.44 16.95 -15.50
N SER A 56 -15.04 16.72 -16.67
CA SER A 56 -14.34 16.17 -17.84
C SER A 56 -14.72 16.97 -19.11
N LYS A 57 -13.73 17.18 -19.98
CA LYS A 57 -13.84 17.94 -21.24
C LYS A 57 -13.68 17.01 -22.45
N TYR A 58 -12.79 16.04 -22.37
CA TYR A 58 -12.36 15.21 -23.50
C TYR A 58 -13.09 13.88 -23.60
N ASN A 59 -13.72 13.38 -22.53
CA ASN A 59 -14.45 12.11 -22.57
C ASN A 59 -15.79 12.17 -23.33
N ASN A 60 -15.72 12.36 -24.64
CA ASN A 60 -16.86 12.36 -25.55
C ASN A 60 -16.44 12.09 -27.01
N TYR A 61 -17.42 11.76 -27.85
CA TYR A 61 -17.23 11.46 -29.28
C TYR A 61 -16.52 12.56 -30.10
N SER A 62 -16.80 13.83 -29.84
CA SER A 62 -16.22 14.95 -30.60
C SER A 62 -14.73 15.07 -30.32
N SER A 63 -14.35 14.95 -29.06
CA SER A 63 -12.98 14.98 -28.59
C SER A 63 -12.19 13.74 -29.05
N ALA A 64 -12.80 12.54 -29.06
CA ALA A 64 -12.16 11.36 -29.65
C ALA A 64 -11.77 11.56 -31.13
N LYS A 65 -12.62 12.21 -31.92
CA LYS A 65 -12.28 12.58 -33.31
C LYS A 65 -11.13 13.58 -33.38
N GLN A 66 -11.09 14.53 -32.45
CA GLN A 66 -10.01 15.52 -32.37
C GLN A 66 -8.68 14.87 -32.02
N ILE A 67 -8.66 13.94 -31.06
CA ILE A 67 -7.46 13.19 -30.66
C ILE A 67 -6.93 12.36 -31.83
N LEU A 68 -7.80 11.63 -32.55
CA LEU A 68 -7.38 10.92 -33.77
C LEU A 68 -6.79 11.86 -34.81
N LYS A 69 -7.37 13.06 -34.97
CA LYS A 69 -6.85 14.09 -35.87
C LYS A 69 -5.47 14.59 -35.41
N TRP A 70 -5.25 14.78 -34.11
CA TRP A 70 -3.96 15.20 -33.56
C TRP A 70 -2.84 14.20 -33.86
N PHE A 71 -3.12 12.89 -33.83
CA PHE A 71 -2.20 11.85 -34.28
C PHE A 71 -2.12 11.69 -35.81
N GLY A 72 -2.94 12.42 -36.58
CA GLY A 72 -3.01 12.30 -38.04
C GLY A 72 -3.75 11.05 -38.55
N PHE A 73 -4.47 10.33 -37.69
CA PHE A 73 -5.21 9.13 -38.06
C PHE A 73 -6.54 9.45 -38.77
N LYS A 74 -6.79 8.79 -39.91
CA LYS A 74 -8.02 8.98 -40.71
C LYS A 74 -8.97 7.78 -40.57
N VAL A 75 -9.82 7.82 -39.55
CA VAL A 75 -10.84 6.78 -39.31
C VAL A 75 -12.16 7.14 -40.02
N LYS A 76 -12.51 6.43 -41.09
CA LYS A 76 -13.70 6.74 -41.92
C LYS A 76 -15.04 6.39 -41.28
N ASN A 77 -15.09 5.38 -40.40
CA ASN A 77 -16.33 4.79 -39.88
C ASN A 77 -16.60 5.10 -38.39
N ILE A 78 -15.89 6.08 -37.81
CA ILE A 78 -16.10 6.47 -36.42
C ILE A 78 -17.43 7.22 -36.24
N LYS A 79 -18.22 6.77 -35.27
CA LYS A 79 -19.56 7.27 -34.93
C LYS A 79 -19.68 7.37 -33.40
N LYS A 80 -20.71 8.07 -32.92
CA LYS A 80 -20.97 8.23 -31.47
C LYS A 80 -21.17 6.90 -30.73
N SER A 81 -21.60 5.84 -31.42
CA SER A 81 -21.85 4.52 -30.82
C SER A 81 -20.64 3.58 -30.78
N ASN A 82 -19.53 3.91 -31.45
CA ASN A 82 -18.38 3.01 -31.58
C ASN A 82 -17.02 3.71 -31.46
N TYR A 83 -17.00 4.98 -31.02
CA TYR A 83 -15.75 5.74 -30.94
C TYR A 83 -14.77 5.16 -29.91
N THR A 84 -15.29 4.50 -28.88
CA THR A 84 -14.52 3.79 -27.85
C THR A 84 -13.70 2.63 -28.41
N ASN A 85 -14.06 2.10 -29.58
CA ASN A 85 -13.24 1.11 -30.28
C ASN A 85 -11.95 1.70 -30.88
N TYR A 86 -11.83 3.03 -30.92
CA TYR A 86 -10.69 3.74 -31.50
C TYR A 86 -9.97 4.64 -30.49
N VAL A 87 -10.69 5.20 -29.50
CA VAL A 87 -10.12 6.02 -28.43
C VAL A 87 -10.88 5.75 -27.15
N THR A 88 -10.17 5.34 -26.09
CA THR A 88 -10.70 5.29 -24.73
C THR A 88 -10.10 6.44 -23.93
N ILE A 89 -10.93 7.10 -23.11
CA ILE A 89 -10.55 8.30 -22.36
C ILE A 89 -10.96 8.10 -20.92
N ASP A 90 -9.95 7.99 -20.06
CA ASP A 90 -10.12 7.91 -18.62
C ASP A 90 -9.93 9.31 -18.04
N SER A 91 -10.99 9.87 -17.46
CA SER A 91 -10.96 11.20 -16.86
C SER A 91 -10.83 11.09 -15.35
N ILE A 92 -9.87 11.81 -14.78
CA ILE A 92 -9.62 11.82 -13.34
C ILE A 92 -9.38 13.25 -12.84
N ALA A 93 -9.87 13.55 -11.64
CA ALA A 93 -9.51 14.79 -10.95
C ALA A 93 -8.04 14.73 -10.51
N SER A 94 -7.37 15.88 -10.39
CA SER A 94 -5.98 15.93 -9.94
C SER A 94 -5.76 15.26 -8.57
N ASN A 95 -6.71 15.41 -7.64
CA ASN A 95 -6.67 14.73 -6.34
C ASN A 95 -6.90 13.21 -6.44
N GLY A 96 -7.51 12.71 -7.51
CA GLY A 96 -7.52 11.28 -7.83
C GLY A 96 -6.19 10.84 -8.43
N PHE A 97 -5.64 11.63 -9.37
CA PHE A 97 -4.38 11.32 -10.04
C PHE A 97 -3.21 11.18 -9.07
N ILE A 98 -3.14 12.01 -8.01
CA ILE A 98 -2.09 11.89 -7.00
C ILE A 98 -2.16 10.60 -6.17
N GLY A 99 -3.33 9.97 -6.07
CA GLY A 99 -3.52 8.68 -5.40
C GLY A 99 -3.55 7.48 -6.37
N MET A 100 -3.53 7.72 -7.68
CA MET A 100 -3.55 6.67 -8.70
C MET A 100 -2.18 6.01 -8.82
N ASN A 101 -2.13 4.69 -8.75
CA ASN A 101 -0.91 3.87 -8.82
C ASN A 101 -0.59 3.37 -10.23
N SER A 102 -1.50 3.52 -11.20
CA SER A 102 -1.31 3.11 -12.59
C SER A 102 0.03 3.58 -13.19
N ASP A 103 0.61 2.70 -14.01
CA ASP A 103 1.84 2.95 -14.75
C ASP A 103 1.48 3.68 -16.05
N ILE A 104 1.40 5.01 -15.95
CA ILE A 104 0.86 5.81 -17.04
C ILE A 104 1.66 5.69 -18.34
N VAL A 105 2.94 5.30 -18.29
CA VAL A 105 3.78 5.11 -19.48
C VAL A 105 3.31 3.90 -20.29
N ASN A 106 2.95 2.84 -19.59
CA ASN A 106 2.57 1.55 -20.17
C ASN A 106 1.06 1.41 -20.41
N ASP A 107 0.24 2.17 -19.66
CA ASP A 107 -1.22 2.16 -19.77
C ASP A 107 -1.77 3.15 -20.80
N TYR A 108 -1.08 4.27 -21.06
CA TYR A 108 -1.61 5.34 -21.91
C TYR A 108 -0.70 5.71 -23.08
N ASP A 109 -1.35 6.07 -24.19
CA ASP A 109 -0.72 6.61 -25.38
C ASP A 109 -0.63 8.13 -25.36
N LEU A 110 -1.49 8.81 -24.61
CA LEU A 110 -1.58 10.26 -24.49
C LEU A 110 -2.03 10.65 -23.08
N VAL A 111 -1.38 11.66 -22.52
CA VAL A 111 -1.88 12.36 -21.33
C VAL A 111 -2.35 13.76 -21.74
N ILE A 112 -3.52 14.16 -21.27
CA ILE A 112 -4.04 15.52 -21.40
C ILE A 112 -4.17 16.10 -20.00
N ILE A 113 -3.55 17.25 -19.74
CA ILE A 113 -3.71 17.98 -18.47
C ILE A 113 -4.47 19.27 -18.79
N GLY A 114 -5.74 19.28 -18.40
CA GLY A 114 -6.66 20.36 -18.66
C GLY A 114 -6.72 21.39 -17.54
N ASP A 115 -7.47 22.46 -17.79
CA ASP A 115 -7.90 23.42 -16.78
C ASP A 115 -9.43 23.59 -16.84
N TYR A 116 -10.16 22.56 -17.28
CA TYR A 116 -11.58 22.64 -17.50
C TYR A 116 -12.33 22.80 -16.17
N ASN A 117 -12.94 23.97 -16.01
CA ASN A 117 -13.69 24.32 -14.81
C ASN A 117 -15.06 24.90 -15.22
N PRO A 118 -16.05 24.06 -15.51
CA PRO A 118 -17.37 24.54 -15.89
C PRO A 118 -18.10 25.20 -14.71
N LYS A 119 -19.12 26.00 -15.03
CA LYS A 119 -19.94 26.67 -14.01
C LYS A 119 -20.47 25.65 -12.99
N GLY A 120 -20.29 25.96 -11.71
CA GLY A 120 -20.75 25.10 -10.61
C GLY A 120 -19.64 24.34 -9.90
N TYR A 121 -18.48 24.20 -10.54
CA TYR A 121 -17.29 23.59 -9.97
C TYR A 121 -16.48 24.63 -9.19
N LEU A 122 -15.16 24.64 -9.34
CA LEU A 122 -14.24 25.38 -8.47
C LEU A 122 -14.52 26.89 -8.53
N ALA A 123 -14.62 27.53 -7.36
CA ALA A 123 -14.88 28.95 -7.24
C ALA A 123 -13.69 29.81 -7.71
N SER A 124 -13.97 30.85 -8.50
CA SER A 124 -12.98 31.86 -8.89
C SER A 124 -12.45 32.58 -7.64
N GLY A 125 -11.15 32.45 -7.35
CA GLY A 125 -10.49 33.08 -6.19
C GLY A 125 -10.37 32.21 -4.94
N ALA A 126 -11.08 31.08 -4.84
CA ALA A 126 -10.80 30.07 -3.79
C ALA A 126 -9.38 29.49 -3.98
N LEU A 127 -8.94 29.44 -5.24
CA LEU A 127 -7.67 28.97 -5.72
C LEU A 127 -6.68 30.16 -5.76
N GLN A 128 -5.83 30.35 -4.75
CA GLN A 128 -4.79 31.39 -4.75
C GLN A 128 -3.57 31.03 -5.64
N GLY A 129 -3.81 30.33 -6.74
CA GLY A 129 -2.79 29.98 -7.74
C GLY A 129 -3.03 30.75 -9.05
N ASN A 130 -2.01 30.82 -9.90
CA ASN A 130 -2.11 31.44 -11.22
C ASN A 130 -2.88 30.50 -12.18
N GLY A 131 -4.20 30.28 -11.97
CA GLY A 131 -5.06 29.41 -12.78
C GLY A 131 -6.05 28.56 -11.97
N ASN A 132 -6.55 27.46 -12.56
CA ASN A 132 -7.52 26.54 -11.92
C ASN A 132 -6.87 25.50 -10.98
N TYR A 133 -5.53 25.50 -10.88
CA TYR A 133 -4.78 24.74 -9.88
C TYR A 133 -4.30 25.64 -8.75
N SER A 134 -4.56 25.20 -7.53
CA SER A 134 -4.22 25.87 -6.28
C SER A 134 -3.15 25.09 -5.52
N PRO A 135 -2.17 25.79 -4.93
CA PRO A 135 -1.15 25.14 -4.12
C PRO A 135 -1.77 24.53 -2.86
N ALA A 136 -1.19 23.44 -2.40
CA ALA A 136 -1.39 22.96 -1.05
C ALA A 136 -0.86 24.02 -0.04
N GLY A 137 -1.53 24.15 1.10
CA GLY A 137 -1.05 24.95 2.21
C GLY A 137 -1.50 26.41 2.24
N LYS A 138 -2.51 26.82 1.45
CA LYS A 138 -3.23 28.09 1.70
C LYS A 138 -3.87 28.04 3.08
N PHE A 139 -3.66 29.06 3.90
CA PHE A 139 -4.21 29.09 5.26
C PHE A 139 -5.66 29.56 5.27
N LEU A 140 -6.51 28.78 5.92
CA LEU A 140 -7.89 29.13 6.22
C LEU A 140 -8.06 29.27 7.72
N LYS A 141 -8.73 30.35 8.14
CA LYS A 141 -9.06 30.53 9.54
C LYS A 141 -10.20 29.58 9.90
N MET A 142 -9.98 28.74 10.89
CA MET A 142 -11.01 27.85 11.41
C MET A 142 -11.83 28.59 12.46
N ASN A 143 -13.16 28.48 12.38
CA ASN A 143 -14.08 28.95 13.40
C ASN A 143 -14.15 27.92 14.54
N LEU A 144 -13.05 27.79 15.28
CA LEU A 144 -12.89 26.89 16.44
C LEU A 144 -12.45 27.70 17.67
N SER A 145 -12.79 27.26 18.89
CA SER A 145 -12.44 27.96 20.13
C SER A 145 -11.38 27.19 20.92
N ILE A 146 -10.25 27.81 21.25
CA ILE A 146 -9.24 27.24 22.17
C ILE A 146 -9.52 27.75 23.59
N GLU A 147 -9.46 26.87 24.59
CA GLU A 147 -9.88 27.16 25.96
C GLU A 147 -8.86 28.02 26.75
N SER A 148 -7.58 28.01 26.36
CA SER A 148 -6.47 28.51 27.18
C SER A 148 -5.76 29.77 26.66
N THR A 149 -5.86 30.13 25.37
CA THR A 149 -4.98 31.16 24.78
C THR A 149 -5.70 32.31 24.05
N GLY A 150 -6.97 32.16 23.68
CA GLY A 150 -7.67 33.12 22.81
C GLY A 150 -7.15 33.13 21.36
N GLU A 151 -6.36 32.12 20.99
CA GLU A 151 -5.72 32.02 19.67
C GLU A 151 -6.69 31.60 18.57
N THR A 152 -6.36 32.01 17.34
CA THR A 152 -7.08 31.61 16.15
C THR A 152 -6.47 30.32 15.60
N VAL A 153 -7.30 29.28 15.43
CA VAL A 153 -6.90 28.05 14.75
C VAL A 153 -6.87 28.29 13.24
N TYR A 154 -5.82 27.81 12.58
CA TYR A 154 -5.72 27.83 11.13
C TYR A 154 -5.53 26.40 10.60
N ALA A 155 -5.99 26.20 9.37
CA ALA A 155 -5.82 24.95 8.66
C ALA A 155 -5.17 25.18 7.30
N ALA A 156 -4.33 24.24 6.91
CA ALA A 156 -3.75 24.18 5.58
C ALA A 156 -4.77 23.56 4.62
N PHE A 157 -5.24 24.36 3.67
CA PHE A 157 -6.07 23.90 2.57
C PHE A 157 -5.30 22.88 1.73
N SER A 158 -5.93 21.73 1.45
CA SER A 158 -5.32 20.63 0.70
C SER A 158 -4.99 21.00 -0.75
N GLY A 159 -5.72 21.95 -1.33
CA GLY A 159 -5.53 22.35 -2.71
C GLY A 159 -5.97 21.26 -3.69
N ASN A 160 -5.50 21.41 -4.92
CA ASN A 160 -5.67 20.43 -5.99
C ASN A 160 -4.39 20.30 -6.83
N ASP A 161 -3.26 20.61 -6.21
CA ASP A 161 -1.93 20.50 -6.81
C ASP A 161 -1.45 19.05 -6.87
N PHE A 162 -0.47 18.81 -7.73
CA PHE A 162 0.20 17.52 -7.85
C PHE A 162 1.15 17.29 -6.68
N THR A 163 1.26 16.04 -6.26
CA THR A 163 2.34 15.60 -5.37
C THR A 163 3.65 15.53 -6.15
N LEU A 164 4.80 15.47 -5.47
CA LEU A 164 6.06 15.21 -6.15
C LEU A 164 6.05 13.82 -6.81
N LYS A 165 5.40 12.84 -6.16
CA LYS A 165 5.18 11.50 -6.70
C LYS A 165 4.49 11.55 -8.07
N SER A 166 3.38 12.27 -8.19
CA SER A 166 2.63 12.33 -9.45
C SER A 166 3.32 13.22 -10.51
N LEU A 167 4.03 14.26 -10.09
CA LEU A 167 4.88 15.07 -10.98
C LEU A 167 5.98 14.21 -11.62
N ASN A 168 6.64 13.36 -10.83
CA ASN A 168 7.68 12.47 -11.33
C ASN A 168 7.12 11.42 -12.30
N LYS A 169 5.91 10.89 -12.07
CA LYS A 169 5.23 10.00 -13.04
C LYS A 169 5.09 10.68 -14.40
N LEU A 170 4.67 11.95 -14.42
CA LEU A 170 4.54 12.73 -15.65
C LEU A 170 5.89 13.05 -16.29
N MET A 171 6.93 13.33 -15.49
CA MET A 171 8.29 13.51 -16.00
C MET A 171 8.82 12.23 -16.65
N ASN A 172 8.59 11.05 -16.05
CA ASN A 172 8.93 9.76 -16.64
C ASN A 172 8.19 9.53 -17.98
N PHE A 173 6.90 9.88 -18.03
CA PHE A 173 6.11 9.84 -19.28
C PHE A 173 6.70 10.72 -20.39
N ILE A 174 7.15 11.94 -20.05
CA ILE A 174 7.85 12.85 -20.96
C ILE A 174 9.22 12.28 -21.39
N ASP A 175 10.01 11.77 -20.46
CA ASP A 175 11.34 11.23 -20.75
C ASP A 175 11.27 9.99 -21.67
N ASN A 176 10.15 9.25 -21.66
CA ASN A 176 9.83 8.19 -22.62
C ASN A 176 9.28 8.70 -23.98
N GLY A 177 9.23 10.03 -24.18
CA GLY A 177 8.80 10.67 -25.43
C GLY A 177 7.30 10.62 -25.72
N LYS A 178 6.50 10.14 -24.75
CA LYS A 178 5.05 9.98 -24.92
C LYS A 178 4.37 11.36 -25.03
N PRO A 179 3.29 11.48 -25.83
CA PRO A 179 2.66 12.75 -26.13
C PRO A 179 1.89 13.30 -24.93
N LEU A 180 2.08 14.60 -24.67
CA LEU A 180 1.42 15.34 -23.60
C LEU A 180 0.73 16.59 -24.18
N VAL A 181 -0.55 16.77 -23.91
CA VAL A 181 -1.29 18.00 -24.26
C VAL A 181 -1.64 18.75 -23.00
N LEU A 182 -1.27 20.02 -22.94
CA LEU A 182 -1.45 20.88 -21.77
C LEU A 182 -2.44 22.01 -22.08
N ALA A 183 -3.27 22.37 -21.11
CA ALA A 183 -4.00 23.63 -21.14
C ALA A 183 -3.07 24.82 -21.34
N ASN A 184 -3.52 25.85 -22.06
CA ASN A 184 -2.71 27.05 -22.34
C ASN A 184 -2.21 27.73 -21.05
N SER A 185 -3.00 27.71 -19.98
CA SER A 185 -2.64 28.26 -18.67
C SER A 185 -1.44 27.54 -18.05
N ILE A 186 -1.39 26.21 -18.17
CA ILE A 186 -0.30 25.37 -17.66
C ILE A 186 0.93 25.51 -18.55
N TYR A 187 0.75 25.42 -19.87
CA TYR A 187 1.84 25.48 -20.85
C TYR A 187 2.65 26.79 -20.76
N ASN A 188 1.99 27.92 -20.49
CA ASN A 188 2.63 29.24 -20.48
C ASN A 188 3.01 29.78 -19.10
N ALA A 189 2.84 29.00 -18.02
CA ALA A 189 3.00 29.44 -16.62
C ALA A 189 4.40 30.02 -16.27
N ILE A 190 5.40 29.89 -17.15
CA ILE A 190 6.78 30.40 -16.98
C ILE A 190 6.92 31.87 -17.40
N ASN A 191 6.12 32.33 -18.36
CA ASN A 191 6.45 33.53 -19.13
C ASN A 191 5.87 34.83 -18.56
N GLU A 192 4.87 34.77 -17.68
CA GLU A 192 4.10 35.97 -17.39
C GLU A 192 4.77 36.99 -16.47
N LYS A 193 5.85 36.67 -15.74
CA LYS A 193 6.49 37.65 -14.81
C LYS A 193 5.47 38.47 -13.98
N THR A 194 4.29 37.90 -13.71
CA THR A 194 3.34 38.36 -12.69
C THR A 194 3.78 37.82 -11.32
N SER A 195 5.10 37.72 -11.13
CA SER A 195 5.76 37.82 -9.84
C SER A 195 5.55 39.25 -9.31
N THR A 196 4.31 39.66 -9.05
CA THR A 196 4.06 40.67 -8.04
C THR A 196 4.21 39.96 -6.71
N ASN A 197 5.40 40.11 -6.13
CA ASN A 197 5.70 40.07 -4.69
C ASN A 197 4.49 39.91 -3.75
N SER A 198 4.01 38.69 -3.60
CA SER A 198 3.40 38.21 -2.36
C SER A 198 3.59 36.70 -2.29
N SER A 199 4.80 36.30 -1.87
CA SER A 199 5.06 35.13 -1.04
C SER A 199 4.31 33.81 -1.36
N ASN A 200 5.08 32.83 -1.84
CA ASN A 200 5.27 31.53 -1.16
C ASN A 200 4.69 30.22 -1.71
N TYR A 201 4.01 30.17 -2.85
CA TYR A 201 3.48 28.87 -3.31
C TYR A 201 3.91 28.47 -4.73
N SER A 202 4.86 27.54 -4.79
CA SER A 202 5.29 26.86 -6.03
C SER A 202 4.36 25.68 -6.32
N VAL A 203 3.35 25.90 -7.17
CA VAL A 203 2.42 24.86 -7.62
C VAL A 203 3.16 23.86 -8.52
N ASN A 204 3.12 22.57 -8.19
CA ASN A 204 3.86 21.50 -8.85
C ASN A 204 3.43 21.28 -10.30
N VAL A 205 2.13 21.33 -10.63
CA VAL A 205 1.70 21.11 -12.03
C VAL A 205 2.34 22.12 -13.01
N TYR A 206 2.55 23.37 -12.58
CA TYR A 206 3.18 24.40 -13.41
C TYR A 206 4.69 24.20 -13.59
N LYS A 207 5.32 23.25 -12.88
CA LYS A 207 6.74 22.88 -13.07
C LYS A 207 6.98 22.00 -14.29
N LEU A 208 5.93 21.40 -14.88
CA LEU A 208 6.03 20.63 -16.12
C LEU A 208 6.49 21.49 -17.30
N ALA A 209 6.00 22.73 -17.36
CA ALA A 209 6.36 23.66 -18.41
C ALA A 209 7.88 24.00 -18.42
N PRO A 210 8.50 24.43 -17.30
CA PRO A 210 9.94 24.71 -17.29
C PRO A 210 10.79 23.45 -17.45
N TYR A 211 10.34 22.30 -16.91
CA TYR A 211 11.03 21.02 -17.10
C TYR A 211 11.28 20.71 -18.59
N TYR A 212 10.29 20.96 -19.47
CA TYR A 212 10.48 20.73 -20.90
C TYR A 212 11.39 21.78 -21.57
N LEU A 213 11.30 23.06 -21.17
CA LEU A 213 12.11 24.13 -21.76
C LEU A 213 13.61 23.95 -21.48
N GLU A 214 13.95 23.45 -20.30
CA GLU A 214 15.34 23.19 -19.91
C GLU A 214 15.94 21.98 -20.67
N LYS A 215 15.12 21.00 -21.05
CA LYS A 215 15.52 19.77 -21.77
C LYS A 215 15.56 19.90 -23.31
N ASN A 216 15.40 21.12 -23.87
CA ASN A 216 15.37 21.43 -25.31
C ASN A 216 16.43 20.67 -26.15
N GLY A 217 16.07 19.50 -26.70
CA GLY A 217 16.94 18.72 -27.60
C GLY A 217 16.67 17.22 -27.67
N HIS A 218 16.13 16.60 -26.62
CA HIS A 218 15.77 15.18 -26.64
C HIS A 218 14.41 14.97 -25.94
N ASN A 219 13.45 14.35 -26.64
CA ASN A 219 12.13 13.87 -26.17
C ASN A 219 11.00 14.88 -25.87
N THR A 220 11.23 16.20 -25.84
CA THR A 220 10.17 17.20 -25.54
C THR A 220 9.36 17.71 -26.74
N SER A 221 9.65 17.25 -27.97
CA SER A 221 8.95 17.69 -29.19
C SER A 221 7.50 17.19 -29.30
N ASN A 222 7.04 16.38 -28.35
CA ASN A 222 5.71 15.78 -28.33
C ASN A 222 4.78 16.40 -27.27
N ILE A 223 5.12 17.59 -26.76
CA ILE A 223 4.36 18.33 -25.76
C ILE A 223 3.72 19.56 -26.42
N PHE A 224 2.42 19.74 -26.26
CA PHE A 224 1.68 20.78 -26.98
C PHE A 224 0.69 21.55 -26.11
N ASP A 225 0.46 22.82 -26.47
CA ASP A 225 -0.64 23.66 -25.99
C ASP A 225 -1.93 23.28 -26.73
N GLU A 226 -2.99 22.95 -25.99
CA GLU A 226 -4.30 22.54 -26.51
C GLU A 226 -4.94 23.55 -27.49
N THR A 227 -4.53 24.82 -27.44
CA THR A 227 -5.07 25.90 -28.28
C THR A 227 -4.38 26.05 -29.64
N LYS A 228 -3.26 25.34 -29.86
CA LYS A 228 -2.46 25.42 -31.09
C LYS A 228 -2.85 24.32 -32.09
N ASP A 229 -2.25 24.38 -33.27
CA ASP A 229 -2.34 23.27 -34.22
C ASP A 229 -1.42 22.14 -33.74
N ILE A 230 -2.02 21.04 -33.30
CA ILE A 230 -1.35 19.91 -32.66
C ILE A 230 -1.08 18.82 -33.69
N SER A 231 0.16 18.30 -33.69
CA SER A 231 0.57 17.13 -34.46
C SER A 231 1.38 16.21 -33.55
N LEU A 232 0.70 15.24 -32.94
CA LEU A 232 1.31 14.27 -32.02
C LEU A 232 2.07 13.19 -32.77
N ASN A 233 3.18 12.75 -32.17
CA ASN A 233 3.89 11.56 -32.60
C ASN A 233 3.38 10.36 -31.82
N TYR A 234 2.84 9.37 -32.53
CA TYR A 234 2.48 8.08 -31.95
C TYR A 234 3.74 7.22 -31.79
N ILE A 235 3.95 6.69 -30.59
CA ILE A 235 4.99 5.71 -30.32
C ILE A 235 4.34 4.33 -30.40
N SER A 236 4.62 3.60 -31.48
CA SER A 236 4.14 2.23 -31.64
C SER A 236 4.66 1.36 -30.50
N HIS A 237 3.77 0.65 -29.83
CA HIS A 237 4.04 -0.32 -28.78
C HIS A 237 3.53 -1.71 -29.24
N PRO A 238 4.03 -2.82 -28.65
CA PRO A 238 3.44 -4.13 -28.91
C PRO A 238 2.07 -4.25 -28.21
N GLU A 239 1.36 -5.36 -28.44
CA GLU A 239 0.28 -5.81 -27.55
C GLU A 239 0.84 -6.97 -26.73
N ILE A 240 0.68 -6.91 -25.41
CA ILE A 240 1.04 -8.01 -24.51
C ILE A 240 -0.23 -8.51 -23.82
N SER A 241 -0.32 -9.82 -23.67
CA SER A 241 -1.33 -10.46 -22.82
C SER A 241 -0.69 -11.59 -22.03
N LEU A 242 -0.90 -11.59 -20.72
CA LEU A 242 -0.78 -12.77 -19.89
C LEU A 242 -1.78 -13.82 -20.36
N ASP A 243 -1.42 -15.09 -20.23
CA ASP A 243 -2.36 -16.19 -20.44
C ASP A 243 -3.55 -16.09 -19.46
N ASP A 244 -4.72 -16.59 -19.88
CA ASP A 244 -5.95 -16.54 -19.08
C ASP A 244 -5.80 -17.26 -17.73
N ASP A 245 -4.85 -18.21 -17.62
CA ASP A 245 -4.46 -18.87 -16.37
C ASP A 245 -4.03 -17.88 -15.26
N PHE A 246 -3.56 -16.68 -15.62
CA PHE A 246 -3.13 -15.63 -14.69
C PHE A 246 -4.19 -14.54 -14.50
N LYS A 247 -5.39 -14.70 -15.06
CA LYS A 247 -6.46 -13.72 -14.94
C LYS A 247 -7.37 -14.07 -13.76
N ALA A 248 -7.83 -13.02 -13.08
CA ALA A 248 -8.82 -13.16 -12.03
C ALA A 248 -10.14 -13.68 -12.64
N ASP A 249 -10.61 -14.82 -12.17
CA ASP A 249 -11.93 -15.38 -12.51
C ASP A 249 -12.72 -15.57 -11.22
N TYR A 250 -14.05 -15.42 -11.30
CA TYR A 250 -14.91 -15.40 -10.14
C TYR A 250 -16.15 -16.25 -10.34
N ASP A 251 -16.56 -16.94 -9.28
CA ASP A 251 -17.82 -17.67 -9.26
C ASP A 251 -19.05 -16.74 -9.18
N SER A 252 -20.24 -17.32 -9.12
CA SER A 252 -21.49 -16.54 -9.00
C SER A 252 -21.60 -15.72 -7.71
N ASN A 253 -20.87 -16.09 -6.65
CA ASN A 253 -20.80 -15.37 -5.38
C ASN A 253 -19.69 -14.31 -5.34
N LYS A 254 -18.95 -14.15 -6.45
CA LYS A 254 -17.76 -13.31 -6.59
C LYS A 254 -16.52 -13.84 -5.88
N ILE A 255 -16.49 -15.10 -5.43
CA ILE A 255 -15.28 -15.70 -4.84
C ILE A 255 -14.31 -16.04 -5.95
N ILE A 256 -13.02 -15.74 -5.77
CA ILE A 256 -12.01 -16.03 -6.78
C ILE A 256 -11.88 -17.55 -7.04
N ASN A 257 -11.83 -17.90 -8.31
CA ASN A 257 -11.69 -19.27 -8.82
C ASN A 257 -10.48 -19.40 -9.79
N SER A 258 -9.57 -18.44 -9.75
CA SER A 258 -8.32 -18.47 -10.53
C SER A 258 -7.43 -19.66 -10.18
N LYS A 259 -6.49 -19.95 -11.09
CA LYS A 259 -5.53 -21.04 -10.94
C LYS A 259 -4.81 -20.98 -9.60
N LYS A 260 -5.00 -22.04 -8.80
CA LYS A 260 -4.24 -22.26 -7.56
C LYS A 260 -2.89 -22.88 -7.90
N VAL A 261 -1.83 -22.29 -7.33
CA VAL A 261 -0.44 -22.72 -7.51
C VAL A 261 0.04 -23.32 -6.20
N LEU A 262 0.61 -24.53 -6.24
CA LEU A 262 1.23 -25.12 -5.05
C LEU A 262 2.53 -24.38 -4.74
N ALA A 263 2.74 -24.03 -3.48
CA ALA A 263 3.95 -23.40 -2.97
C ALA A 263 5.23 -24.11 -3.44
N SER A 264 5.24 -25.45 -3.41
CA SER A 264 6.38 -26.28 -3.84
C SER A 264 6.77 -26.13 -5.31
N SER A 265 5.86 -25.66 -6.17
CA SER A 265 6.11 -25.45 -7.61
C SER A 265 6.71 -24.08 -7.94
N LEU A 266 6.80 -23.17 -6.96
CA LEU A 266 7.26 -21.79 -7.16
C LEU A 266 8.76 -21.70 -7.53
N SER A 267 9.56 -22.65 -7.08
CA SER A 267 11.00 -22.72 -7.40
C SER A 267 11.32 -22.92 -8.90
N SER A 268 10.33 -23.36 -9.69
CA SER A 268 10.40 -23.49 -11.15
C SER A 268 9.13 -22.96 -11.80
N PHE A 269 8.65 -21.81 -11.34
CA PHE A 269 7.43 -21.18 -11.82
C PHE A 269 7.56 -20.73 -13.27
N GLU A 270 6.55 -20.99 -14.09
CA GLU A 270 6.55 -20.58 -15.50
C GLU A 270 5.52 -19.48 -15.74
N ILE A 271 5.98 -18.35 -16.25
CA ILE A 271 5.15 -17.26 -16.76
C ILE A 271 5.13 -17.32 -18.27
N TYR A 272 3.94 -17.22 -18.86
CA TYR A 272 3.75 -17.27 -20.30
C TYR A 272 2.57 -16.42 -20.72
N GLY A 273 2.56 -16.11 -22.01
CA GLY A 273 1.56 -15.24 -22.63
C GLY A 273 1.92 -14.98 -24.08
N GLN A 274 1.38 -13.89 -24.63
CA GLN A 274 1.62 -13.44 -25.99
C GLN A 274 2.14 -12.02 -26.02
N ILE A 275 3.11 -11.74 -26.90
CA ILE A 275 3.56 -10.40 -27.28
C ILE A 275 3.49 -10.30 -28.81
N GLY A 276 2.61 -9.43 -29.30
CA GLY A 276 2.29 -9.33 -30.71
C GLY A 276 1.71 -10.62 -31.29
N SER A 277 1.76 -10.77 -32.61
CA SER A 277 1.20 -11.93 -33.33
C SER A 277 2.22 -12.64 -34.23
N THR A 278 3.48 -12.25 -34.15
CA THR A 278 4.59 -12.76 -34.99
C THR A 278 5.85 -12.94 -34.16
N SER A 279 6.81 -13.71 -34.69
CA SER A 279 8.11 -13.89 -34.06
C SER A 279 8.94 -12.61 -34.16
N GLU A 280 9.18 -11.97 -33.02
CA GLU A 280 10.05 -10.79 -32.87
C GLU A 280 10.74 -10.84 -31.50
N SER A 281 11.77 -9.99 -31.33
CA SER A 281 12.46 -9.84 -30.04
C SER A 281 11.98 -8.60 -29.30
N TYR A 282 11.68 -8.75 -28.02
CA TYR A 282 11.21 -7.69 -27.13
C TYR A 282 12.07 -7.63 -25.87
N ASP A 283 12.17 -6.43 -25.29
CA ASP A 283 12.58 -6.34 -23.90
C ASP A 283 11.38 -6.68 -23.00
N LEU A 284 11.59 -7.44 -21.93
CA LEU A 284 10.54 -7.89 -21.02
C LEU A 284 10.97 -7.67 -19.58
N ASP A 285 10.11 -7.01 -18.81
CA ASP A 285 10.19 -6.90 -17.36
C ASP A 285 9.01 -7.64 -16.72
N ILE A 286 9.28 -8.40 -15.65
CA ILE A 286 8.29 -9.16 -14.88
C ILE A 286 8.38 -8.72 -13.44
N TYR A 287 7.25 -8.24 -12.91
CA TYR A 287 7.11 -7.82 -11.54
C TYR A 287 6.16 -8.73 -10.77
N ILE A 288 6.48 -8.99 -9.51
CA ILE A 288 5.70 -9.79 -8.56
C ILE A 288 5.43 -8.93 -7.33
N ASP A 289 4.15 -8.60 -7.11
CA ASP A 289 3.66 -7.83 -5.96
C ASP A 289 3.59 -8.78 -4.75
N LYS A 290 4.67 -8.77 -3.95
CA LYS A 290 4.82 -9.70 -2.82
C LYS A 290 4.07 -9.24 -1.60
N ASN A 291 3.96 -7.93 -1.41
CA ASN A 291 3.34 -7.33 -0.23
C ASN A 291 1.84 -7.02 -0.44
N GLY A 292 1.33 -7.20 -1.66
CA GLY A 292 -0.06 -7.01 -2.05
C GLY A 292 -0.51 -5.55 -1.95
N ASP A 293 0.41 -4.59 -2.04
CA ASP A 293 0.10 -3.15 -1.96
C ASP A 293 -0.26 -2.53 -3.32
N GLY A 294 -0.10 -3.28 -4.42
CA GLY A 294 -0.40 -2.81 -5.77
C GLY A 294 0.57 -1.77 -6.33
N ILE A 295 1.72 -1.54 -5.68
CA ILE A 295 2.81 -0.67 -6.14
C ILE A 295 4.08 -1.50 -6.36
N PHE A 296 4.41 -1.73 -7.63
CA PHE A 296 5.59 -2.50 -8.00
C PHE A 296 6.89 -1.68 -7.91
N SER A 297 7.86 -2.14 -7.12
CA SER A 297 9.22 -1.58 -7.12
C SER A 297 9.91 -1.77 -8.47
N GLU A 298 10.50 -0.69 -8.99
CA GLU A 298 11.31 -0.73 -10.21
C GLU A 298 12.73 -1.24 -9.99
N ILE A 299 13.15 -1.58 -8.77
CA ILE A 299 14.51 -2.06 -8.50
C ILE A 299 14.59 -3.55 -8.72
N ALA A 300 15.61 -3.99 -9.45
CA ALA A 300 15.87 -5.41 -9.65
C ALA A 300 16.52 -6.04 -8.43
N GLY A 301 16.08 -7.24 -8.07
CA GLY A 301 16.64 -8.04 -6.98
C GLY A 301 15.56 -8.86 -6.27
N GLU A 302 15.94 -9.99 -5.67
CA GLU A 302 15.01 -10.91 -4.98
C GLU A 302 14.31 -10.25 -3.78
N GLU A 303 14.95 -9.27 -3.15
CA GLU A 303 14.37 -8.45 -2.07
C GLU A 303 13.28 -7.51 -2.59
N TYR A 304 13.35 -7.11 -3.85
CA TYR A 304 12.39 -6.21 -4.51
C TYR A 304 11.37 -6.99 -5.33
N GLU A 305 10.64 -6.29 -6.20
CA GLU A 305 9.50 -6.84 -6.93
C GLU A 305 9.76 -7.02 -8.42
N LEU A 306 10.85 -6.46 -8.97
CA LEU A 306 11.29 -6.73 -10.34
C LEU A 306 12.13 -8.01 -10.37
N TYR A 307 11.47 -9.14 -10.69
CA TYR A 307 12.06 -10.48 -10.68
C TYR A 307 12.80 -10.85 -11.95
N TYR A 308 12.39 -10.29 -13.08
CA TYR A 308 13.07 -10.49 -14.36
C TYR A 308 13.10 -9.19 -15.13
N SER A 309 14.25 -8.87 -15.72
CA SER A 309 14.40 -7.73 -16.60
C SER A 309 15.45 -8.01 -17.64
N SER A 310 15.09 -8.02 -18.92
CA SER A 310 16.08 -8.15 -20.00
C SER A 310 16.89 -6.87 -20.24
N THR A 311 16.48 -5.74 -19.66
CA THR A 311 17.19 -4.45 -19.82
C THR A 311 18.22 -4.20 -18.71
N ARG A 312 18.02 -4.80 -17.53
CA ARG A 312 18.86 -4.60 -16.34
C ARG A 312 19.74 -5.81 -15.99
N SER A 313 19.45 -6.98 -16.55
CA SER A 313 20.30 -8.17 -16.42
C SER A 313 21.23 -8.34 -17.62
N THR A 314 22.14 -9.32 -17.56
CA THR A 314 22.89 -9.80 -18.72
C THR A 314 22.05 -10.67 -19.66
N ASP A 315 20.77 -10.88 -19.35
CA ASP A 315 19.90 -11.78 -20.10
C ASP A 315 19.57 -11.19 -21.47
N SER A 316 19.35 -12.09 -22.41
CA SER A 316 18.98 -11.71 -23.77
C SER A 316 17.52 -11.28 -23.83
N LYS A 317 17.20 -10.39 -24.77
CA LYS A 317 15.82 -10.09 -25.17
C LYS A 317 15.01 -11.36 -25.37
N ILE A 318 13.74 -11.35 -24.98
CA ILE A 318 12.87 -12.49 -25.24
C ILE A 318 12.50 -12.52 -26.72
N THR A 319 12.54 -13.70 -27.34
CA THR A 319 12.10 -13.88 -28.73
C THR A 319 10.85 -14.73 -28.75
N THR A 320 9.77 -14.19 -29.29
CA THR A 320 8.48 -14.88 -29.37
C THR A 320 8.45 -15.90 -30.51
N ASP A 321 7.53 -16.88 -30.42
CA ASP A 321 7.29 -17.81 -31.51
C ASP A 321 6.52 -17.16 -32.69
N ASN A 322 6.21 -17.94 -33.72
CA ASN A 322 5.51 -17.44 -34.91
C ASN A 322 4.05 -17.00 -34.67
N LYS A 323 3.52 -17.17 -33.46
CA LYS A 323 2.22 -16.70 -33.00
C LYS A 323 2.33 -15.63 -31.91
N GLY A 324 3.54 -15.17 -31.59
CA GLY A 324 3.78 -14.19 -30.53
C GLY A 324 3.88 -14.80 -29.13
N ASN A 325 3.83 -16.13 -28.95
CA ASN A 325 3.89 -16.72 -27.61
C ASN A 325 5.30 -16.60 -27.02
N PHE A 326 5.36 -16.40 -25.70
CA PHE A 326 6.59 -16.47 -24.91
C PHE A 326 6.41 -17.32 -23.66
N ARG A 327 7.52 -17.76 -23.08
CA ARG A 327 7.58 -18.46 -21.81
C ARG A 327 8.88 -18.14 -21.09
N VAL A 328 8.81 -17.82 -19.80
CA VAL A 328 9.94 -17.52 -18.92
C VAL A 328 9.79 -18.38 -17.67
N SER A 329 10.88 -19.02 -17.24
CA SER A 329 10.93 -19.73 -15.96
C SER A 329 11.60 -18.85 -14.92
N LEU A 330 10.98 -18.76 -13.75
CA LEU A 330 11.42 -17.96 -12.61
C LEU A 330 11.47 -18.85 -11.37
N ALA A 331 12.45 -18.61 -10.50
CA ALA A 331 12.43 -19.14 -9.15
C ALA A 331 11.75 -18.10 -8.26
N LEU A 332 10.49 -18.34 -7.90
CA LEU A 332 9.78 -17.54 -6.92
C LEU A 332 9.96 -18.16 -5.53
N PRO A 333 9.94 -17.34 -4.45
CA PRO A 333 10.03 -17.85 -3.09
C PRO A 333 8.90 -18.86 -2.81
N THR A 334 9.26 -20.04 -2.31
CA THR A 334 8.29 -21.10 -1.99
C THR A 334 7.39 -20.75 -0.80
N GLU A 335 7.58 -19.58 -0.20
CA GLU A 335 6.92 -19.12 1.02
C GLU A 335 5.87 -18.05 0.75
N LEU A 336 5.68 -17.63 -0.51
CA LEU A 336 4.53 -16.82 -0.93
C LEU A 336 3.21 -17.53 -0.64
N ARG A 337 2.18 -16.80 -0.24
CA ARG A 337 0.89 -17.37 0.18
C ARG A 337 -0.29 -16.47 -0.21
N GLY A 338 -1.37 -17.07 -0.70
CA GLY A 338 -2.57 -16.35 -1.13
C GLY A 338 -2.37 -15.54 -2.41
N TYR A 339 -2.98 -14.35 -2.49
CA TYR A 339 -2.95 -13.50 -3.67
C TYR A 339 -1.56 -12.91 -3.91
N VAL A 340 -1.02 -13.16 -5.09
CA VAL A 340 0.23 -12.58 -5.57
C VAL A 340 -0.03 -11.89 -6.89
N GLY A 341 0.16 -10.56 -6.93
CA GLY A 341 -0.03 -9.76 -8.14
C GLY A 341 1.15 -9.94 -9.11
N ILE A 342 0.85 -9.96 -10.41
CA ILE A 342 1.84 -10.06 -11.49
C ILE A 342 1.65 -8.88 -12.44
N LYS A 343 2.75 -8.23 -12.81
CA LYS A 343 2.77 -7.22 -13.88
C LYS A 343 3.84 -7.58 -14.90
N LEU A 344 3.48 -7.60 -16.18
CA LEU A 344 4.41 -7.74 -17.30
C LEU A 344 4.51 -6.43 -18.05
N VAL A 345 5.73 -6.02 -18.42
CA VAL A 345 5.97 -4.88 -19.31
C VAL A 345 6.81 -5.35 -20.48
N ALA A 346 6.26 -5.24 -21.69
CA ALA A 346 7.00 -5.53 -22.92
C ALA A 346 7.33 -4.24 -23.67
N THR A 347 8.59 -4.13 -24.10
CA THR A 347 9.09 -3.00 -24.88
C THR A 347 9.63 -3.47 -26.23
N ASN A 348 9.20 -2.82 -27.31
CA ASN A 348 9.67 -3.14 -28.64
C ASN A 348 10.98 -2.42 -29.00
N LYS A 349 11.57 -2.77 -30.15
CA LYS A 349 12.80 -2.15 -30.68
C LYS A 349 12.74 -0.64 -30.91
N MET A 350 11.54 -0.07 -31.01
CA MET A 350 11.31 1.37 -31.18
C MET A 350 11.20 2.10 -29.83
N GLY A 351 11.28 1.39 -28.71
CA GLY A 351 11.15 1.91 -27.35
C GLY A 351 9.71 2.08 -26.88
N GLY A 352 8.71 1.66 -27.67
CA GLY A 352 7.32 1.68 -27.25
C GLY A 352 7.01 0.47 -26.38
N SER A 353 6.38 0.74 -25.24
CA SER A 353 6.06 -0.24 -24.22
C SER A 353 4.56 -0.29 -23.93
N CYS A 354 4.12 -1.46 -23.47
CA CYS A 354 2.80 -1.71 -22.93
C CYS A 354 2.91 -2.71 -21.78
N GLN A 355 1.84 -2.82 -21.00
CA GLN A 355 1.77 -3.76 -19.89
C GLN A 355 0.50 -4.57 -19.90
N ASP A 356 0.55 -5.68 -19.16
CA ASP A 356 -0.61 -6.43 -18.73
C ASP A 356 -0.40 -6.94 -17.31
N THR A 357 -1.49 -7.07 -16.55
CA THR A 357 -1.47 -7.47 -15.15
C THR A 357 -2.32 -8.73 -14.93
N GLY A 358 -1.98 -9.48 -13.90
CA GLY A 358 -2.71 -10.68 -13.50
C GLY A 358 -2.38 -11.03 -12.06
N CYS A 359 -2.77 -12.22 -11.65
CA CYS A 359 -2.45 -12.74 -10.32
C CYS A 359 -2.32 -14.27 -10.36
N ILE A 360 -1.73 -14.80 -9.31
CA ILE A 360 -1.88 -16.21 -8.93
C ILE A 360 -2.36 -16.29 -7.49
N ILE A 361 -3.03 -17.40 -7.18
CA ILE A 361 -3.36 -17.75 -5.80
C ILE A 361 -2.43 -18.87 -5.38
N VAL A 362 -1.48 -18.59 -4.49
CA VAL A 362 -0.63 -19.63 -3.90
C VAL A 362 -1.43 -20.34 -2.80
N SER A 363 -1.61 -21.65 -2.96
CA SER A 363 -2.44 -22.47 -2.08
C SER A 363 -2.02 -22.36 -0.62
N GLU A 364 -3.01 -22.18 0.24
CA GLU A 364 -2.88 -22.34 1.68
C GLU A 364 -3.23 -23.79 2.02
N GLU A 365 -2.27 -24.55 2.55
CA GLU A 365 -2.48 -25.97 2.86
C GLU A 365 -3.15 -26.20 4.22
N ASP A 366 -3.02 -25.22 5.12
CA ASP A 366 -3.56 -25.27 6.48
C ASP A 366 -4.36 -24.01 6.77
N VAL A 367 -5.50 -24.16 7.44
CA VAL A 367 -6.27 -23.03 7.95
C VAL A 367 -5.72 -22.65 9.32
N SER A 368 -5.26 -21.41 9.44
CA SER A 368 -4.69 -20.87 10.67
C SER A 368 -5.71 -19.97 11.37
N GLU A 369 -5.89 -20.17 12.67
CA GLU A 369 -6.67 -19.24 13.49
C GLU A 369 -5.91 -17.91 13.64
N VAL A 370 -6.62 -16.81 13.35
CA VAL A 370 -6.20 -15.42 13.54
C VAL A 370 -7.08 -14.79 14.62
N LYS A 371 -6.45 -14.30 15.68
CA LYS A 371 -7.13 -13.69 16.83
C LYS A 371 -7.27 -12.18 16.64
N VAL A 372 -8.50 -11.70 16.60
CA VAL A 372 -8.83 -10.30 16.37
C VAL A 372 -9.41 -9.70 17.65
N LEU A 373 -8.87 -8.57 18.10
CA LEU A 373 -9.50 -7.74 19.13
C LEU A 373 -10.23 -6.57 18.46
N GLN A 374 -11.55 -6.53 18.60
CA GLN A 374 -12.37 -5.39 18.20
C GLN A 374 -12.59 -4.47 19.41
N ILE A 375 -11.98 -3.29 19.40
CA ILE A 375 -12.20 -2.24 20.39
C ILE A 375 -13.30 -1.31 19.88
N VAL A 376 -14.48 -1.45 20.47
CA VAL A 376 -15.68 -0.68 20.13
C VAL A 376 -15.75 0.54 21.04
N PRO A 377 -15.92 1.76 20.51
CA PRO A 377 -15.97 2.96 21.31
C PRO A 377 -17.37 3.14 21.92
N LEU A 378 -17.90 2.16 22.64
CA LEU A 378 -19.23 2.20 23.25
C LEU A 378 -19.20 1.43 24.56
N ASP A 379 -19.95 1.86 25.57
CA ASP A 379 -20.12 1.09 26.82
C ASP A 379 -20.79 -0.27 26.57
N ASP A 380 -21.76 -0.31 25.65
CA ASP A 380 -22.44 -1.53 25.21
C ASP A 380 -22.04 -1.82 23.77
N VAL A 381 -21.13 -2.77 23.60
CA VAL A 381 -20.62 -3.20 22.29
C VAL A 381 -21.74 -3.61 21.32
N THR A 382 -22.86 -4.15 21.83
CA THR A 382 -23.99 -4.63 21.01
C THR A 382 -24.75 -3.52 20.30
N THR A 383 -24.46 -2.25 20.63
CA THR A 383 -25.05 -1.07 19.99
C THR A 383 -24.16 -0.46 18.91
N GLY A 384 -23.03 -1.09 18.60
CA GLY A 384 -22.14 -0.68 17.50
C GLY A 384 -22.83 -0.69 16.15
N ASN A 385 -22.37 0.16 15.22
CA ASN A 385 -22.90 0.14 13.85
C ASN A 385 -22.40 -1.08 13.06
N PHE A 386 -21.39 -1.78 13.58
CA PHE A 386 -20.86 -3.00 12.96
C PHE A 386 -20.03 -3.79 13.97
N LEU A 387 -20.40 -5.06 14.20
CA LEU A 387 -19.58 -6.01 14.95
C LEU A 387 -19.08 -7.07 13.98
N LEU A 388 -17.81 -7.45 14.12
CA LEU A 388 -17.24 -8.49 13.27
C LEU A 388 -17.83 -9.87 13.61
N GLU A 389 -18.30 -10.07 14.84
CA GLU A 389 -19.00 -11.30 15.23
C GLU A 389 -20.42 -11.41 14.62
N ASP A 390 -20.91 -10.37 13.95
CA ASP A 390 -22.24 -10.38 13.32
C ASP A 390 -22.32 -11.45 12.22
N GLU A 391 -23.45 -12.17 12.19
CA GLU A 391 -23.72 -13.28 11.26
C GLU A 391 -23.44 -12.92 9.80
N ALA A 392 -23.80 -11.70 9.37
CA ALA A 392 -23.63 -11.29 7.98
C ALA A 392 -22.16 -11.15 7.55
N PHE A 393 -21.27 -10.72 8.46
CA PHE A 393 -19.84 -10.66 8.17
C PHE A 393 -19.24 -12.06 8.24
N MET A 394 -19.50 -12.80 9.33
CA MET A 394 -18.95 -14.15 9.53
C MET A 394 -19.37 -15.11 8.42
N GLU A 395 -20.63 -15.10 7.95
CA GLU A 395 -21.06 -15.93 6.81
C GLU A 395 -20.21 -15.71 5.56
N ARG A 396 -19.79 -14.47 5.29
CA ARG A 396 -18.94 -14.12 4.15
C ARG A 396 -17.49 -14.48 4.40
N PHE A 397 -17.00 -14.33 5.62
CA PHE A 397 -15.64 -14.73 5.95
C PHE A 397 -15.48 -16.26 5.94
N ASP A 398 -16.38 -16.99 6.60
CA ASP A 398 -16.35 -18.46 6.68
C ASP A 398 -16.45 -19.11 5.28
N ALA A 399 -17.18 -18.47 4.35
CA ALA A 399 -17.27 -18.92 2.96
C ALA A 399 -15.93 -18.88 2.20
N ILE A 400 -14.93 -18.14 2.70
CA ILE A 400 -13.61 -18.00 2.10
C ILE A 400 -12.48 -18.57 2.96
N SER A 401 -12.73 -19.06 4.18
CA SER A 401 -11.70 -19.53 5.11
C SER A 401 -10.72 -20.54 4.49
N ASP A 402 -11.23 -21.58 3.84
CA ASP A 402 -10.41 -22.60 3.16
C ASP A 402 -9.60 -22.03 1.99
N LEU A 403 -10.13 -20.99 1.34
CA LEU A 403 -9.45 -20.32 0.23
C LEU A 403 -8.31 -19.45 0.73
N VAL A 404 -8.53 -18.69 1.81
CA VAL A 404 -7.56 -17.75 2.36
C VAL A 404 -6.62 -18.37 3.40
N GLY A 405 -6.89 -19.59 3.87
CA GLY A 405 -6.11 -20.26 4.91
C GLY A 405 -6.25 -19.63 6.30
N ILE A 406 -7.35 -18.91 6.55
CA ILE A 406 -7.56 -18.12 7.77
C ILE A 406 -8.94 -18.44 8.34
N ASP A 407 -9.01 -18.70 9.64
CA ASP A 407 -10.23 -18.63 10.44
C ASP A 407 -10.11 -17.49 11.45
N LEU A 408 -11.21 -16.77 11.72
CA LEU A 408 -11.22 -15.69 12.70
C LEU A 408 -11.73 -16.15 14.06
N SER A 409 -11.00 -15.78 15.10
CA SER A 409 -11.48 -15.74 16.48
C SER A 409 -11.54 -14.28 16.92
N ILE A 410 -12.74 -13.76 17.15
CA ILE A 410 -12.94 -12.33 17.48
C ILE A 410 -13.29 -12.21 18.96
N ASP A 411 -12.60 -11.29 19.64
CA ASP A 411 -12.99 -10.76 20.95
C ASP A 411 -13.44 -9.31 20.75
N SER A 412 -14.70 -8.99 21.10
CA SER A 412 -15.22 -7.62 21.07
C SER A 412 -15.28 -7.01 22.47
N VAL A 413 -14.70 -5.83 22.66
CA VAL A 413 -14.65 -5.14 23.97
C VAL A 413 -15.02 -3.68 23.84
N SER A 414 -15.61 -3.11 24.89
CA SER A 414 -15.76 -1.66 24.99
C SER A 414 -14.38 -1.03 25.18
N VAL A 415 -14.23 0.22 24.75
CA VAL A 415 -13.03 1.02 25.05
C VAL A 415 -12.79 1.16 26.56
N ASN A 416 -13.84 1.26 27.37
CA ASN A 416 -13.73 1.36 28.83
C ASN A 416 -13.25 0.05 29.45
N ASP A 417 -13.74 -1.10 28.99
CA ASP A 417 -13.25 -2.41 29.43
C ASP A 417 -11.78 -2.60 29.02
N PHE A 418 -11.44 -2.22 27.78
CA PHE A 418 -10.06 -2.29 27.31
C PHE A 418 -9.11 -1.44 28.17
N VAL A 419 -9.49 -0.20 28.50
CA VAL A 419 -8.71 0.67 29.38
C VAL A 419 -8.53 0.04 30.76
N SER A 420 -9.58 -0.59 31.31
CA SER A 420 -9.53 -1.24 32.63
C SER A 420 -8.56 -2.41 32.71
N TRP A 421 -8.19 -3.03 31.57
CA TRP A 421 -7.17 -4.09 31.55
C TRP A 421 -5.80 -3.62 32.04
N TYR A 422 -5.57 -2.32 32.04
CA TYR A 422 -4.33 -1.68 32.44
C TYR A 422 -4.41 -1.01 33.83
N ASP A 423 -5.49 -1.25 34.59
CA ASP A 423 -5.59 -0.78 35.97
C ASP A 423 -4.49 -1.40 36.83
N GLY A 424 -3.54 -0.56 37.27
CA GLY A 424 -2.38 -1.00 38.04
C GLY A 424 -1.28 -1.69 37.21
N VAL A 425 -1.35 -1.61 35.87
CA VAL A 425 -0.32 -2.10 34.95
C VAL A 425 0.53 -0.94 34.45
N ASP A 426 1.85 -1.06 34.61
CA ASP A 426 2.82 -0.11 34.09
C ASP A 426 3.50 -0.73 32.86
N TYR A 427 2.94 -0.45 31.68
CA TYR A 427 3.46 -0.92 30.40
C TYR A 427 4.28 0.20 29.75
N GLU A 428 5.56 -0.06 29.56
CA GLU A 428 6.48 0.84 28.86
C GLU A 428 6.84 0.27 27.48
N MET A 429 7.02 1.15 26.50
CA MET A 429 7.51 0.75 25.16
C MET A 429 9.00 0.40 25.19
N ASN A 430 9.31 -0.80 25.66
CA ASN A 430 10.67 -1.30 25.79
C ASN A 430 10.75 -2.77 25.33
N GLY A 431 11.97 -3.26 25.09
CA GLY A 431 12.18 -4.62 24.59
C GLY A 431 11.89 -5.74 25.61
N LEU A 432 11.47 -5.43 26.84
CA LEU A 432 11.16 -6.39 27.89
C LEU A 432 9.63 -6.56 28.05
N ASP A 433 8.91 -5.46 28.23
CA ASP A 433 7.46 -5.45 28.53
C ASP A 433 6.63 -6.03 27.38
N ILE A 434 7.10 -5.93 26.14
CA ILE A 434 6.45 -6.54 24.97
C ILE A 434 6.32 -8.06 25.09
N TYR A 435 7.17 -8.73 25.88
CA TYR A 435 7.13 -10.18 26.10
C TYR A 435 6.57 -10.58 27.48
N ASP A 436 6.21 -9.61 28.33
CA ASP A 436 5.59 -9.87 29.63
C ASP A 436 4.06 -9.95 29.48
N GLU A 437 3.49 -11.16 29.39
CA GLU A 437 2.03 -11.36 29.27
C GLU A 437 1.23 -10.76 30.44
N SER A 438 1.86 -10.52 31.59
CA SER A 438 1.19 -9.86 32.72
C SER A 438 0.99 -8.36 32.48
N LYS A 439 1.77 -7.76 31.59
CA LYS A 439 1.69 -6.36 31.18
C LYS A 439 1.12 -6.17 29.77
N ASN A 440 1.62 -6.92 28.79
CA ASN A 440 1.18 -6.87 27.39
C ASN A 440 -0.17 -7.57 27.21
N LYS A 441 -1.27 -6.83 27.35
CA LYS A 441 -2.63 -7.38 27.21
C LYS A 441 -2.99 -7.71 25.76
N LEU A 442 -2.17 -7.27 24.81
CA LEU A 442 -2.38 -7.47 23.37
C LEU A 442 -1.59 -8.63 22.78
N TYR A 443 -0.66 -9.24 23.53
CA TYR A 443 0.27 -10.26 23.04
C TYR A 443 -0.40 -11.41 22.26
N LYS A 444 -1.57 -11.86 22.72
CA LYS A 444 -2.33 -12.98 22.14
C LYS A 444 -3.09 -12.66 20.85
N TYR A 445 -3.18 -11.40 20.43
CA TYR A 445 -3.94 -10.98 19.27
C TYR A 445 -3.03 -10.75 18.06
N ASP A 446 -3.49 -11.17 16.89
CA ASP A 446 -2.79 -10.99 15.62
C ASP A 446 -3.24 -9.67 14.94
N MET A 447 -4.45 -9.20 15.25
CA MET A 447 -5.02 -7.99 14.68
C MET A 447 -5.82 -7.16 15.68
N LEU A 448 -5.71 -5.83 15.59
CA LEU A 448 -6.60 -4.88 16.27
C LEU A 448 -7.55 -4.22 15.26
N VAL A 449 -8.80 -4.05 15.67
CA VAL A 449 -9.81 -3.29 14.93
C VAL A 449 -10.40 -2.25 15.86
N LEU A 450 -10.33 -0.97 15.48
CA LEU A 450 -10.81 0.13 16.30
C LEU A 450 -11.94 0.89 15.57
N GLY A 451 -13.06 1.17 16.24
CA GLY A 451 -14.06 2.13 15.79
C GLY A 451 -15.47 1.56 15.51
N PHE A 452 -16.01 1.88 14.33
CA PHE A 452 -17.39 1.66 13.86
C PHE A 452 -18.43 2.51 14.55
N TYR A 453 -18.05 3.72 14.97
CA TYR A 453 -18.97 4.70 15.49
C TYR A 453 -18.45 6.12 15.33
N ASP A 454 -19.35 7.07 15.07
CA ASP A 454 -19.01 8.47 14.81
C ASP A 454 -18.28 9.12 15.99
N ASN A 455 -17.22 9.86 15.67
CA ASN A 455 -16.34 10.56 16.60
C ASN A 455 -15.80 9.66 17.71
N PHE A 456 -15.59 8.37 17.39
CA PHE A 456 -15.25 7.34 18.38
C PHE A 456 -16.22 7.41 19.58
N ASN A 457 -17.52 7.64 19.32
CA ASN A 457 -18.62 7.93 20.27
C ASN A 457 -18.35 9.01 21.32
N ARG A 458 -17.30 9.83 21.16
CA ARG A 458 -16.77 10.61 22.28
C ARG A 458 -16.39 9.71 23.46
N GLU A 459 -15.61 8.67 23.16
CA GLU A 459 -14.72 7.99 24.10
C GLU A 459 -13.24 8.28 23.79
N ASP A 460 -12.33 7.97 24.72
CA ASP A 460 -10.87 8.03 24.52
C ASP A 460 -10.19 6.79 25.12
N ILE A 461 -8.91 6.62 24.79
CA ILE A 461 -8.02 5.71 25.51
C ILE A 461 -7.15 6.58 26.43
N GLU A 462 -7.59 6.78 27.68
CA GLU A 462 -6.89 7.65 28.65
C GLU A 462 -5.70 6.99 29.35
N SER A 463 -5.58 5.66 29.28
CA SER A 463 -4.46 4.92 29.86
C SER A 463 -3.22 5.00 28.96
N GLU A 464 -2.15 5.63 29.45
CA GLU A 464 -0.85 5.66 28.75
C GLU A 464 -0.29 4.25 28.52
N SER A 465 -0.44 3.32 29.47
CA SER A 465 -0.06 1.91 29.29
C SER A 465 -0.81 1.27 28.12
N ALA A 466 -2.10 1.55 27.97
CA ALA A 466 -2.90 1.04 26.86
C ALA A 466 -2.48 1.66 25.51
N LEU A 467 -2.22 2.97 25.48
CA LEU A 467 -1.70 3.66 24.30
C LEU A 467 -0.32 3.12 23.89
N ASN A 468 0.59 2.95 24.85
CA ASN A 468 1.92 2.38 24.64
C ASN A 468 1.83 0.96 24.08
N ASN A 469 0.95 0.12 24.64
CA ASN A 469 0.79 -1.25 24.16
C ASN A 469 0.24 -1.28 22.71
N ILE A 470 -0.70 -0.40 22.35
CA ILE A 470 -1.17 -0.26 20.96
C ILE A 470 -0.05 0.25 20.04
N GLU A 471 0.74 1.22 20.49
CA GLU A 471 1.85 1.78 19.71
C GLU A 471 2.93 0.73 19.44
N ASP A 472 3.33 -0.04 20.45
CA ASP A 472 4.23 -1.19 20.29
C ASP A 472 3.64 -2.27 19.37
N PHE A 473 2.33 -2.53 19.48
CA PHE A 473 1.64 -3.48 18.59
C PHE A 473 1.77 -3.06 17.13
N ILE A 474 1.53 -1.78 16.82
CA ILE A 474 1.73 -1.23 15.47
C ILE A 474 3.20 -1.27 15.07
N ASN A 475 4.12 -0.88 15.95
CA ASN A 475 5.56 -0.83 15.66
C ASN A 475 6.19 -2.22 15.45
N SER A 476 5.63 -3.26 16.06
CA SER A 476 5.98 -4.66 15.81
C SER A 476 5.46 -5.19 14.45
N GLY A 477 4.81 -4.33 13.67
CA GLY A 477 4.31 -4.66 12.34
C GLY A 477 2.96 -5.37 12.35
N ARG A 478 2.33 -5.65 13.50
CA ARG A 478 1.05 -6.39 13.58
C ARG A 478 -0.13 -5.62 12.97
N ALA A 479 -1.14 -6.34 12.49
CA ALA A 479 -2.24 -5.75 11.72
C ALA A 479 -3.12 -4.81 12.56
N VAL A 480 -3.33 -3.56 12.12
CA VAL A 480 -4.28 -2.63 12.75
C VAL A 480 -5.22 -2.05 11.71
N LEU A 481 -6.52 -2.13 11.99
CA LEU A 481 -7.57 -1.53 11.18
C LEU A 481 -8.27 -0.42 11.96
N PHE A 482 -8.19 0.81 11.44
CA PHE A 482 -9.02 1.92 11.90
C PHE A 482 -10.26 2.05 11.00
N SER A 483 -11.38 2.41 11.61
CA SER A 483 -12.65 2.62 10.89
C SER A 483 -13.17 4.07 11.02
N HIS A 484 -14.40 4.30 10.59
CA HIS A 484 -14.98 5.63 10.41
C HIS A 484 -14.88 6.55 11.64
N ASP A 485 -14.43 7.79 11.44
CA ASP A 485 -14.37 8.88 12.44
C ASP A 485 -13.57 8.57 13.73
N ASN A 486 -12.54 7.72 13.65
CA ASN A 486 -11.68 7.42 14.78
C ASN A 486 -10.81 8.62 15.22
N PHE A 487 -10.36 9.44 14.26
CA PHE A 487 -9.45 10.56 14.52
C PHE A 487 -10.19 11.90 14.49
N ILE A 488 -10.24 12.59 15.62
CA ILE A 488 -11.07 13.78 15.79
C ILE A 488 -10.34 15.09 15.47
N TYR A 489 -11.05 16.02 14.83
CA TYR A 489 -10.55 17.37 14.50
C TYR A 489 -10.16 18.24 15.71
N SER A 490 -10.41 17.80 16.95
CA SER A 490 -10.08 18.57 18.15
C SER A 490 -8.62 18.44 18.60
N ALA A 491 -7.83 17.52 18.02
CA ALA A 491 -6.39 17.43 18.30
C ALA A 491 -5.60 18.40 17.38
N TYR A 492 -5.00 19.43 17.97
CA TYR A 492 -4.24 20.48 17.26
C TYR A 492 -2.82 20.59 17.84
N SER A 493 -1.80 21.01 17.07
CA SER A 493 -0.45 21.25 17.63
C SER A 493 -0.20 22.75 17.76
N ASP A 494 0.29 23.21 18.92
CA ASP A 494 0.64 24.62 19.14
C ASP A 494 2.10 24.96 18.75
N VAL A 495 2.42 26.27 18.66
CA VAL A 495 3.74 26.88 18.49
C VAL A 495 4.78 26.36 19.49
N ASN A 496 4.33 25.86 20.66
CA ASN A 496 5.19 25.28 21.69
C ASN A 496 5.33 23.74 21.59
N TYR A 497 4.91 23.13 20.48
CA TYR A 497 5.20 21.73 20.15
C TYR A 497 4.46 20.69 20.99
N GLU A 498 3.42 21.07 21.73
CA GLU A 498 2.51 20.15 22.43
C GLU A 498 1.20 20.02 21.65
N ASN A 499 0.64 18.81 21.57
CA ASN A 499 -0.73 18.63 21.09
C ASN A 499 -1.68 19.28 22.12
N VAL A 500 -2.55 20.19 21.68
CA VAL A 500 -3.53 20.94 22.45
C VAL A 500 -4.94 20.59 21.98
N ARG A 501 -5.86 20.48 22.93
CA ARG A 501 -7.28 20.23 22.69
C ARG A 501 -8.00 21.49 22.20
N VAL A 502 -8.69 21.38 21.07
CA VAL A 502 -9.57 22.42 20.50
C VAL A 502 -11.01 22.13 20.89
N LEU A 503 -11.72 23.14 21.38
CA LEU A 503 -13.13 23.02 21.78
C LEU A 503 -14.07 23.63 20.75
N ASP A 504 -15.21 22.98 20.55
CA ASP A 504 -16.25 23.49 19.67
C ASP A 504 -17.37 24.19 20.47
N MET A 505 -17.59 25.48 20.19
CA MET A 505 -18.75 26.32 20.53
C MET A 505 -18.98 26.87 21.96
N SER A 506 -19.79 27.93 22.00
CA SER A 506 -20.22 28.75 23.14
C SER A 506 -20.51 27.98 24.43
N SER A 507 -20.40 28.66 25.57
CA SER A 507 -20.52 28.14 26.94
C SER A 507 -21.70 27.19 27.24
N ALA A 508 -22.71 27.10 26.38
CA ALA A 508 -23.82 26.13 26.47
C ALA A 508 -23.53 24.74 25.84
N LYS A 509 -22.47 24.56 25.05
CA LYS A 509 -22.06 23.27 24.42
C LYS A 509 -20.81 22.66 25.04
N LYS A 510 -20.24 23.33 26.05
CA LYS A 510 -18.95 23.06 26.68
C LYS A 510 -18.91 21.79 27.54
N SER A 511 -20.05 21.23 27.92
CA SER A 511 -20.14 19.99 28.72
C SER A 511 -20.14 18.71 27.89
N ASN A 512 -19.99 18.80 26.56
CA ASN A 512 -20.16 17.69 25.60
C ASN A 512 -18.95 17.55 24.66
N ILE A 513 -17.74 17.87 25.13
CA ILE A 513 -16.56 17.93 24.28
C ILE A 513 -16.08 16.51 23.95
N ASP A 514 -15.94 16.26 22.65
CA ASP A 514 -15.41 15.05 22.05
C ASP A 514 -14.09 14.59 22.70
N THR A 515 -14.00 13.31 23.04
CA THR A 515 -12.99 12.78 23.98
C THR A 515 -11.84 12.03 23.33
N SER A 516 -11.80 11.62 22.05
CA SER A 516 -10.68 10.82 21.47
C SER A 516 -9.36 11.57 21.17
N PHE A 517 -8.98 12.51 22.03
CA PHE A 517 -7.80 13.37 21.84
C PHE A 517 -6.49 12.57 21.91
N ASN A 518 -6.35 11.66 22.88
CA ASN A 518 -5.13 10.87 23.04
C ASN A 518 -4.94 9.92 21.87
N LEU A 519 -6.00 9.20 21.48
CA LEU A 519 -5.99 8.33 20.31
C LEU A 519 -5.59 9.10 19.03
N THR A 520 -6.16 10.30 18.83
CA THR A 520 -5.84 11.12 17.65
C THR A 520 -4.42 11.65 17.67
N SER A 521 -3.99 12.19 18.81
CA SER A 521 -2.66 12.77 18.97
C SER A 521 -1.56 11.73 18.79
N ARG A 522 -1.85 10.46 19.16
CA ARG A 522 -0.90 9.36 19.11
C ARG A 522 -0.82 8.68 17.75
N PHE A 523 -1.95 8.25 17.19
CA PHE A 523 -1.93 7.30 16.06
C PHE A 523 -2.20 7.92 14.69
N ARG A 524 -2.60 9.18 14.60
CA ARG A 524 -2.96 9.82 13.34
C ARG A 524 -1.81 9.85 12.31
N ASN A 525 -0.59 10.18 12.75
CA ASN A 525 0.59 10.15 11.89
C ASN A 525 0.88 8.73 11.39
N MET A 526 0.84 7.75 12.31
CA MET A 526 1.05 6.34 12.00
C MET A 526 0.07 5.89 10.91
N ALA A 527 -1.22 6.25 11.06
CA ALA A 527 -2.27 5.97 10.09
C ALA A 527 -2.15 6.72 8.75
N GLY A 528 -1.18 7.63 8.59
CA GLY A 528 -0.93 8.34 7.32
C GLY A 528 -1.82 9.56 7.09
N MET A 529 -2.47 10.08 8.13
CA MET A 529 -3.34 11.26 8.05
C MET A 529 -2.65 12.56 8.49
N ASP A 530 -1.32 12.63 8.34
CA ASP A 530 -0.50 13.78 8.76
C ASP A 530 0.32 14.40 7.62
N ARG A 531 -0.35 14.71 6.50
CA ARG A 531 0.26 15.27 5.29
C ARG A 531 1.18 16.49 5.52
N TYR A 532 0.92 17.28 6.56
CA TYR A 532 1.70 18.48 6.86
C TYR A 532 2.68 18.29 8.04
N GLY A 533 2.79 17.08 8.61
CA GLY A 533 3.80 16.73 9.62
C GLY A 533 3.60 17.50 10.92
N VAL A 534 2.33 17.62 11.30
CA VAL A 534 1.85 18.47 12.39
C VAL A 534 1.81 17.68 13.70
N SER A 535 1.43 16.40 13.63
CA SER A 535 1.39 15.50 14.78
C SER A 535 2.75 14.85 15.10
N ASP A 536 3.65 14.75 14.13
CA ASP A 536 5.04 14.29 14.36
C ASP A 536 6.05 15.13 13.56
N LYS A 537 6.85 15.90 14.29
CA LYS A 537 7.82 16.85 13.72
C LYS A 537 9.17 16.20 13.38
N SER A 538 9.41 14.96 13.81
CA SER A 538 10.58 14.17 13.39
C SER A 538 10.44 13.72 11.94
N VAL A 539 9.21 13.64 11.44
CA VAL A 539 8.90 13.31 10.05
C VAL A 539 8.92 14.59 9.21
N THR A 540 9.71 14.59 8.15
CA THR A 540 9.66 15.65 7.14
C THR A 540 8.43 15.46 6.26
N SER A 541 7.32 16.09 6.59
CA SER A 541 6.17 16.20 5.68
C SER A 541 6.57 16.85 4.36
N VAL A 542 6.11 16.25 3.26
CA VAL A 542 6.68 16.44 1.91
C VAL A 542 5.83 17.40 1.08
N ALA A 543 5.20 18.42 1.68
CA ALA A 543 4.51 19.49 0.95
C ALA A 543 5.53 20.41 0.21
N GLY A 544 6.29 19.81 -0.70
CA GLY A 544 7.39 20.37 -1.48
C GLY A 544 8.63 20.66 -0.63
N ALA A 545 9.76 20.88 -1.31
CA ALA A 545 10.99 21.45 -0.75
C ALA A 545 10.83 22.90 -0.18
N ASN A 546 9.64 23.26 0.28
CA ASN A 546 9.21 24.58 0.77
C ASN A 546 9.02 24.64 2.30
N LYS A 547 9.52 23.66 3.09
CA LYS A 547 9.71 23.87 4.54
C LYS A 547 10.55 25.15 4.82
N ALA A 548 11.38 25.57 3.86
CA ALA A 548 12.40 26.58 4.09
C ALA A 548 11.94 28.05 4.25
N THR A 549 10.70 28.45 3.96
CA THR A 549 10.34 29.90 4.06
C THR A 549 8.88 30.29 4.40
N VAL A 550 7.97 29.38 4.76
CA VAL A 550 6.52 29.73 4.71
C VAL A 550 5.64 29.14 5.81
N PHE A 551 5.88 27.89 6.20
CA PHE A 551 4.97 27.18 7.10
C PHE A 551 5.46 27.40 8.53
N ASP A 552 4.77 28.24 9.28
CA ASP A 552 4.80 28.14 10.73
C ASP A 552 4.30 26.72 11.07
N ASP A 553 5.05 25.94 11.86
CA ASP A 553 4.94 24.48 12.01
C ASP A 553 3.66 23.99 12.77
N ASN A 554 2.50 24.65 12.55
CA ASN A 554 1.33 24.55 13.41
C ASN A 554 -0.02 24.45 12.65
N TYR A 555 -0.04 24.04 11.37
CA TYR A 555 -1.28 24.09 10.57
C TYR A 555 -1.80 22.71 10.14
N GLN A 556 -2.96 22.33 10.68
CA GLN A 556 -3.59 21.05 10.42
C GLN A 556 -4.08 20.88 8.98
N GLY A 557 -3.95 19.66 8.45
CA GLY A 557 -4.51 19.27 7.15
C GLY A 557 -5.90 18.69 7.28
N TYR A 558 -6.94 19.52 7.14
CA TYR A 558 -8.32 19.05 7.11
C TYR A 558 -8.80 18.80 5.69
N THR A 559 -9.72 17.84 5.55
CA THR A 559 -10.40 17.59 4.26
C THR A 559 -11.25 18.77 3.84
N ASN A 560 -11.50 18.89 2.54
CA ASN A 560 -12.30 19.97 1.96
C ASN A 560 -13.72 20.07 2.55
N LEU A 561 -14.36 18.94 2.90
CA LEU A 561 -15.65 18.94 3.57
C LEU A 561 -15.58 19.71 4.91
N ASN A 562 -14.53 19.46 5.69
CA ASN A 562 -14.35 20.09 7.00
C ASN A 562 -13.96 21.56 6.90
N LEU A 563 -13.15 21.90 5.92
CA LEU A 563 -12.83 23.29 5.62
C LEU A 563 -14.06 24.08 5.16
N MET A 564 -14.95 23.51 4.36
CA MET A 564 -16.20 24.19 4.01
C MET A 564 -17.17 24.32 5.19
N ARG A 565 -17.17 23.35 6.12
CA ARG A 565 -18.05 23.37 7.29
C ARG A 565 -17.59 24.36 8.36
N ARG A 566 -16.28 24.54 8.54
CA ARG A 566 -15.69 25.24 9.70
C ARG A 566 -14.72 26.35 9.33
N GLY A 567 -14.24 26.40 8.09
CA GLY A 567 -13.25 27.35 7.62
C GLY A 567 -13.86 28.67 7.15
N THR A 568 -13.06 29.73 7.23
CA THR A 568 -13.34 31.04 6.68
C THR A 568 -12.15 31.57 5.89
N ASP A 569 -12.46 32.26 4.81
CA ASP A 569 -11.50 33.01 4.00
C ASP A 569 -11.83 34.50 4.13
N ASN A 570 -10.93 35.26 4.74
CA ASN A 570 -11.11 36.69 5.03
C ASN A 570 -12.44 37.02 5.76
N GLY A 571 -12.86 36.15 6.67
CA GLY A 571 -14.08 36.31 7.47
C GLY A 571 -15.37 35.83 6.80
N ASN A 572 -15.33 35.36 5.55
CA ASN A 572 -16.48 34.75 4.87
C ASN A 572 -16.40 33.21 4.96
N PRO A 573 -17.52 32.48 5.01
CA PRO A 573 -17.53 31.02 4.92
C PRO A 573 -16.71 30.51 3.72
N PHE A 574 -15.84 29.53 3.95
CA PHE A 574 -15.03 28.96 2.89
C PHE A 574 -15.86 28.10 1.94
N LYS A 575 -15.64 28.28 0.64
CA LYS A 575 -16.35 27.57 -0.42
C LYS A 575 -15.39 27.12 -1.51
N ILE A 576 -15.31 25.82 -1.74
CA ILE A 576 -14.51 25.25 -2.84
C ILE A 576 -15.32 25.14 -4.13
N TYR A 577 -16.55 24.62 -4.08
CA TYR A 577 -17.43 24.46 -5.24
C TYR A 577 -18.62 25.42 -5.21
N THR A 578 -18.88 26.10 -6.33
CA THR A 578 -19.92 27.14 -6.43
C THR A 578 -21.35 26.59 -6.35
N ASN A 579 -21.57 25.32 -6.72
CA ASN A 579 -22.89 24.65 -6.65
C ASN A 579 -23.27 24.16 -5.25
N ILE A 580 -22.36 24.16 -4.28
CA ILE A 580 -22.64 23.77 -2.90
C ILE A 580 -23.14 24.99 -2.12
N SER A 581 -24.04 24.79 -1.14
CA SER A 581 -24.51 25.88 -0.27
C SER A 581 -23.39 26.41 0.63
N ASP A 582 -23.44 27.69 0.97
CA ASP A 582 -22.44 28.32 1.86
C ASP A 582 -22.60 27.82 3.31
N GLU A 583 -23.84 27.52 3.73
CA GLU A 583 -24.12 26.82 4.98
C GLU A 583 -24.12 25.31 4.74
N ILE A 584 -23.12 24.61 5.30
CA ILE A 584 -23.08 23.15 5.36
C ILE A 584 -23.55 22.71 6.74
N ASN A 585 -24.82 22.29 6.86
CA ASN A 585 -25.38 21.77 8.12
C ASN A 585 -24.82 20.37 8.46
N LYS A 586 -24.90 19.97 9.75
CA LYS A 586 -24.37 18.71 10.30
C LYS A 586 -24.78 17.43 9.55
N SER A 587 -25.84 17.46 8.74
CA SER A 587 -26.40 16.31 8.03
C SER A 587 -26.06 16.23 6.53
N VAL A 588 -25.22 17.12 5.97
CA VAL A 588 -25.45 17.57 4.57
C VAL A 588 -24.54 17.03 3.47
N LEU A 589 -23.44 16.32 3.71
CA LEU A 589 -22.66 15.73 2.60
C LEU A 589 -22.31 14.27 2.87
N THR A 590 -23.33 13.42 2.82
CA THR A 590 -23.15 11.95 2.84
C THR A 590 -23.21 11.38 1.44
N THR A 591 -22.68 10.17 1.27
CA THR A 591 -22.89 9.36 0.07
C THR A 591 -23.17 7.90 0.47
N THR A 592 -23.72 7.15 -0.48
CA THR A 592 -23.91 5.70 -0.42
C THR A 592 -23.16 5.01 -1.54
N ASN A 593 -22.21 5.69 -2.19
CA ASN A 593 -21.46 5.15 -3.31
C ASN A 593 -19.97 5.40 -3.13
N VAL A 594 -19.19 4.40 -3.50
CA VAL A 594 -17.74 4.49 -3.59
C VAL A 594 -17.31 4.03 -4.97
N ARG A 595 -16.16 4.53 -5.41
CA ARG A 595 -15.56 4.17 -6.68
C ARG A 595 -14.10 3.79 -6.48
N GLN A 596 -13.71 2.73 -7.15
CA GLN A 596 -12.37 2.20 -7.17
C GLN A 596 -11.41 3.24 -7.77
N LEU A 597 -10.24 3.38 -7.15
CA LEU A 597 -9.13 4.17 -7.66
C LEU A 597 -7.99 3.28 -8.13
N ASN A 598 -7.64 2.26 -7.35
CA ASN A 598 -6.54 1.34 -7.64
C ASN A 598 -7.03 -0.12 -7.65
N LYS A 599 -6.39 -0.94 -8.49
CA LYS A 599 -6.59 -2.39 -8.54
C LYS A 599 -5.52 -3.10 -7.72
N GLY A 600 -5.89 -4.19 -7.08
CA GLY A 600 -5.00 -5.07 -6.31
C GLY A 600 -5.79 -5.94 -5.35
N GLN A 601 -5.11 -6.47 -4.32
CA GLN A 601 -5.68 -7.45 -3.39
C GLN A 601 -7.04 -7.02 -2.82
N VAL A 602 -7.17 -5.78 -2.32
CA VAL A 602 -8.44 -5.29 -1.73
C VAL A 602 -9.61 -5.33 -2.71
N THR A 603 -9.36 -5.17 -4.01
CA THR A 603 -10.43 -5.11 -5.01
C THR A 603 -10.67 -6.44 -5.72
N GLU A 604 -9.70 -7.35 -5.65
CA GLU A 604 -9.71 -8.59 -6.44
C GLU A 604 -9.74 -9.87 -5.59
N TYR A 605 -9.48 -9.82 -4.28
CA TYR A 605 -9.29 -11.01 -3.44
C TYR A 605 -9.72 -10.84 -1.97
N PRO A 606 -10.39 -11.86 -1.37
CA PRO A 606 -10.86 -13.10 -2.00
C PRO A 606 -12.11 -12.90 -2.86
N TYR A 607 -12.81 -11.78 -2.71
CA TYR A 607 -13.94 -11.42 -3.55
C TYR A 607 -13.55 -10.47 -4.68
N GLY A 608 -14.12 -10.67 -5.87
CA GLY A 608 -14.10 -9.69 -6.95
C GLY A 608 -15.07 -8.55 -6.65
N ILE A 609 -14.56 -7.33 -6.52
CA ILE A 609 -15.36 -6.14 -6.23
C ILE A 609 -15.49 -5.29 -7.50
N ASP A 610 -16.71 -4.82 -7.77
CA ASP A 610 -16.96 -3.97 -8.95
C ASP A 610 -16.32 -2.58 -8.77
N GLU A 611 -16.02 -1.90 -9.88
CA GLU A 611 -15.39 -0.56 -9.87
C GLU A 611 -16.23 0.49 -9.13
N SER A 612 -17.55 0.33 -9.07
CA SER A 612 -18.46 1.21 -8.34
C SER A 612 -19.47 0.36 -7.59
N ILE A 613 -19.54 0.54 -6.28
CA ILE A 613 -20.47 -0.22 -5.43
C ILE A 613 -21.30 0.71 -4.55
N THR A 614 -22.46 0.19 -4.12
CA THR A 614 -23.28 0.85 -3.10
C THR A 614 -22.80 0.43 -1.72
N VAL A 615 -22.58 1.41 -0.86
CA VAL A 615 -22.21 1.24 0.55
C VAL A 615 -23.28 1.85 1.45
N SER A 616 -23.26 1.48 2.72
CA SER A 616 -23.99 2.19 3.76
C SER A 616 -23.60 3.66 3.78
N LYS A 617 -24.56 4.49 4.18
CA LYS A 617 -24.38 5.95 4.20
C LYS A 617 -23.12 6.28 5.02
N THR A 618 -22.27 7.15 4.48
CA THR A 618 -21.00 7.58 5.10
C THR A 618 -20.60 8.98 4.61
N HIS A 619 -19.49 9.55 5.11
CA HIS A 619 -18.97 10.85 4.69
C HIS A 619 -17.44 10.96 4.75
N SER A 620 -16.89 12.05 4.19
CA SER A 620 -15.46 12.36 4.28
C SER A 620 -15.01 12.50 5.73
N GLN A 621 -13.76 12.10 5.97
CA GLN A 621 -13.13 12.12 7.29
C GLN A 621 -12.55 13.48 7.64
N TRP A 622 -12.09 13.64 8.88
CA TRP A 622 -11.55 14.90 9.38
C TRP A 622 -10.28 15.35 8.64
N PHE A 623 -9.30 14.47 8.53
CA PHE A 623 -7.95 14.79 8.06
C PHE A 623 -7.68 14.27 6.65
N VAL A 624 -6.82 14.97 5.91
CA VAL A 624 -6.33 14.49 4.62
C VAL A 624 -5.26 13.43 4.79
N VAL A 625 -5.20 12.47 3.87
CA VAL A 625 -4.12 11.47 3.80
C VAL A 625 -2.86 12.07 3.17
N ASP A 626 -1.69 11.56 3.57
CA ASP A 626 -0.42 11.89 2.93
C ASP A 626 -0.18 10.97 1.72
N LEU A 627 -0.17 11.55 0.53
CA LEU A 627 0.03 10.85 -0.75
C LEU A 627 1.36 11.23 -1.41
N GLU A 628 2.24 11.91 -0.69
CA GLU A 628 3.61 12.13 -1.15
C GLU A 628 4.42 10.84 -1.05
N ALA A 629 5.52 10.75 -1.81
CA ALA A 629 6.41 9.60 -1.73
C ALA A 629 7.22 9.66 -0.44
N THR A 630 7.26 8.55 0.31
CA THR A 630 8.07 8.41 1.52
C THR A 630 9.58 8.45 1.25
N ASN A 631 10.01 8.23 0.00
CA ASN A 631 11.41 8.31 -0.41
C ASN A 631 11.60 9.21 -1.65
N SER A 632 12.53 10.18 -1.52
CA SER A 632 12.96 11.12 -2.56
C SER A 632 13.42 10.52 -3.89
N LYS A 633 13.67 9.20 -3.95
CA LYS A 633 14.22 8.52 -5.15
C LYS A 633 13.29 7.55 -5.88
N LEU A 634 11.99 7.42 -5.54
CA LEU A 634 11.07 6.44 -6.17
C LEU A 634 11.56 4.96 -6.07
N ILE A 635 12.46 4.68 -5.13
CA ILE A 635 13.21 3.42 -5.05
C ILE A 635 12.46 2.38 -4.21
N ASP A 636 11.76 2.81 -3.17
CA ASP A 636 10.98 1.96 -2.28
C ASP A 636 9.72 2.71 -1.85
N SER A 637 8.57 2.22 -2.30
CA SER A 637 7.23 2.77 -2.04
C SER A 637 6.39 1.87 -1.12
N SER A 638 6.99 0.84 -0.53
CA SER A 638 6.30 -0.13 0.35
C SER A 638 5.65 0.50 1.59
N LYS A 639 5.99 1.76 1.90
CA LYS A 639 5.46 2.54 3.02
C LYS A 639 4.50 3.66 2.60
N ASP A 640 4.25 3.82 1.30
CA ASP A 640 3.34 4.84 0.80
C ASP A 640 1.88 4.46 1.10
N VAL A 641 1.02 5.47 1.24
CA VAL A 641 -0.43 5.26 1.33
C VAL A 641 -0.98 4.82 -0.03
N VAL A 642 -1.77 3.74 -0.02
CA VAL A 642 -2.50 3.24 -1.20
C VAL A 642 -3.98 3.36 -0.96
N VAL A 643 -4.64 4.26 -1.70
CA VAL A 643 -6.10 4.44 -1.65
C VAL A 643 -6.77 3.49 -2.65
N TRP A 644 -7.59 2.57 -2.16
CA TRP A 644 -8.25 1.56 -2.98
C TRP A 644 -9.58 2.06 -3.53
N TYR A 645 -10.39 2.66 -2.66
CA TYR A 645 -11.70 3.24 -2.98
C TYR A 645 -11.82 4.65 -2.42
N ALA A 646 -12.51 5.52 -3.14
CA ALA A 646 -12.90 6.85 -2.68
C ALA A 646 -14.43 7.01 -2.72
N LEU A 647 -14.95 7.82 -1.80
CA LEU A 647 -16.34 8.27 -1.77
C LEU A 647 -16.68 9.01 -3.07
N TYR A 648 -17.80 8.64 -3.68
CA TYR A 648 -18.20 9.13 -5.00
C TYR A 648 -19.71 9.41 -5.06
N SER A 649 -20.15 10.19 -6.05
CA SER A 649 -21.57 10.31 -6.39
C SER A 649 -21.76 10.56 -7.89
N SER A 650 -22.82 9.97 -8.46
CA SER A 650 -23.28 10.29 -9.81
C SER A 650 -24.18 11.51 -9.88
N ASP A 651 -24.63 12.05 -8.74
CA ASP A 651 -25.49 13.24 -8.71
C ASP A 651 -24.65 14.50 -8.94
N SER A 652 -24.91 15.18 -10.07
CA SER A 652 -24.23 16.42 -10.46
C SER A 652 -24.28 17.58 -9.45
N GLY A 653 -25.23 17.55 -8.50
CA GLY A 653 -25.32 18.52 -7.40
C GLY A 653 -24.48 18.13 -6.17
N SER A 654 -23.95 16.91 -6.11
CA SER A 654 -23.23 16.37 -4.96
C SER A 654 -21.78 16.84 -4.92
N TYR A 655 -21.28 17.14 -3.72
CA TYR A 655 -19.85 17.39 -3.47
C TYR A 655 -18.95 16.25 -3.98
N TYR A 656 -19.36 15.00 -3.80
CA TYR A 656 -18.59 13.82 -4.23
C TYR A 656 -18.59 13.63 -5.76
N HIS A 657 -19.53 14.24 -6.47
CA HIS A 657 -19.47 14.32 -7.93
C HIS A 657 -18.50 15.42 -8.38
N LEU A 658 -18.61 16.60 -7.78
CA LEU A 658 -17.81 17.77 -8.15
C LEU A 658 -16.32 17.59 -7.85
N SER A 659 -15.98 16.81 -6.82
CA SER A 659 -14.60 16.43 -6.51
C SER A 659 -14.08 15.25 -7.33
N GLY A 660 -14.98 14.43 -7.89
CA GLY A 660 -14.61 13.19 -8.56
C GLY A 660 -14.08 12.14 -7.57
N VAL A 661 -13.33 11.17 -8.08
CA VAL A 661 -12.64 10.15 -7.25
C VAL A 661 -11.44 10.83 -6.56
N ASP A 662 -11.69 11.58 -5.49
CA ASP A 662 -10.68 12.36 -4.75
C ASP A 662 -10.02 11.49 -3.65
N ALA A 663 -8.80 11.03 -3.91
CA ALA A 663 -8.06 10.16 -3.01
C ALA A 663 -7.60 10.86 -1.73
N LEU A 664 -7.48 12.18 -1.77
CA LEU A 664 -6.89 12.98 -0.70
C LEU A 664 -7.90 13.36 0.38
N ASN A 665 -9.09 13.79 -0.06
CA ASN A 665 -10.12 14.36 0.80
C ASN A 665 -11.26 13.37 1.06
N ASN A 666 -11.45 12.40 0.17
CA ASN A 666 -12.65 11.57 0.12
C ASN A 666 -12.29 10.08 0.03
N TYR A 667 -11.15 9.65 0.59
CA TYR A 667 -10.81 8.23 0.69
C TYR A 667 -11.88 7.46 1.47
N TYR A 668 -12.13 6.22 1.06
CA TYR A 668 -13.00 5.28 1.75
C TYR A 668 -12.20 4.11 2.32
N ILE A 669 -11.38 3.43 1.52
CA ILE A 669 -10.46 2.38 2.00
C ILE A 669 -9.05 2.70 1.51
N TYR A 670 -8.08 2.64 2.41
CA TYR A 670 -6.65 2.73 2.08
C TYR A 670 -5.81 1.85 2.99
N SER A 671 -4.59 1.53 2.56
CA SER A 671 -3.59 0.82 3.37
C SER A 671 -2.28 1.61 3.42
N LYS A 672 -1.52 1.44 4.50
CA LYS A 672 -0.18 1.99 4.72
C LYS A 672 0.60 1.03 5.63
N GLY A 673 1.52 0.25 5.07
CA GLY A 673 2.19 -0.82 5.81
C GLY A 673 1.18 -1.79 6.42
N ASN A 674 1.32 -2.06 7.72
CA ASN A 674 0.43 -2.90 8.52
C ASN A 674 -0.86 -2.21 9.00
N ILE A 675 -1.06 -0.93 8.67
CA ILE A 675 -2.28 -0.19 9.00
C ILE A 675 -3.21 -0.16 7.80
N THR A 676 -4.46 -0.52 8.02
CA THR A 676 -5.56 -0.36 7.06
C THR A 676 -6.61 0.60 7.63
N TYR A 677 -7.23 1.38 6.76
CA TYR A 677 -8.31 2.28 7.12
C TYR A 677 -9.56 1.96 6.32
N SER A 678 -10.73 2.06 6.95
CA SER A 678 -12.04 1.91 6.29
C SER A 678 -13.04 2.99 6.72
N GLY A 679 -13.75 3.60 5.77
CA GLY A 679 -14.85 4.54 6.02
C GLY A 679 -16.17 3.87 6.39
N CYS A 680 -16.14 2.56 6.65
CA CYS A 680 -17.29 1.76 7.07
C CYS A 680 -17.63 2.02 8.55
N GLY A 681 -18.91 1.93 8.92
CA GLY A 681 -19.37 2.10 10.31
C GLY A 681 -19.93 3.47 10.70
N HIS A 682 -20.13 4.41 9.76
CA HIS A 682 -20.95 5.62 10.00
C HIS A 682 -22.44 5.27 10.24
N SER A 683 -22.89 4.18 9.64
CA SER A 683 -24.24 3.65 9.73
C SER A 683 -24.14 2.13 9.60
N GLU A 684 -25.20 1.43 10.01
CA GLU A 684 -25.27 -0.03 9.99
C GLU A 684 -24.84 -0.65 8.65
N VAL A 685 -23.92 -1.61 8.68
CA VAL A 685 -23.27 -2.19 7.50
C VAL A 685 -24.07 -3.39 7.00
N THR A 686 -24.89 -3.18 5.98
CA THR A 686 -25.88 -4.18 5.54
C THR A 686 -25.79 -4.55 4.06
N LYS A 687 -24.93 -3.88 3.29
CA LYS A 687 -24.84 -4.08 1.84
C LYS A 687 -23.89 -5.21 1.52
N ASP A 688 -24.33 -6.19 0.73
CA ASP A 688 -23.52 -7.37 0.37
C ASP A 688 -22.16 -7.01 -0.25
N ALA A 689 -22.14 -6.07 -1.19
CA ALA A 689 -20.90 -5.62 -1.83
C ALA A 689 -19.96 -4.89 -0.85
N GLU A 690 -20.50 -4.14 0.11
CA GLU A 690 -19.71 -3.49 1.16
C GLU A 690 -19.13 -4.51 2.13
N LEU A 691 -19.92 -5.50 2.55
CA LEU A 691 -19.46 -6.59 3.42
C LEU A 691 -18.34 -7.40 2.74
N LYS A 692 -18.47 -7.73 1.45
CA LYS A 692 -17.42 -8.43 0.67
C LYS A 692 -16.16 -7.58 0.54
N LEU A 693 -16.30 -6.29 0.23
CA LEU A 693 -15.17 -5.36 0.21
C LEU A 693 -14.50 -5.25 1.58
N PHE A 694 -15.29 -5.27 2.65
CA PHE A 694 -14.77 -5.26 4.01
C PHE A 694 -14.06 -6.57 4.38
N VAL A 695 -14.55 -7.73 3.95
CA VAL A 695 -13.83 -9.02 4.07
C VAL A 695 -12.48 -8.94 3.35
N ASN A 696 -12.44 -8.45 2.10
CA ASN A 696 -11.17 -8.23 1.40
C ASN A 696 -10.22 -7.30 2.17
N THR A 697 -10.78 -6.27 2.83
CA THR A 697 -10.02 -5.31 3.64
C THR A 697 -9.41 -5.98 4.87
N VAL A 698 -10.16 -6.85 5.57
CA VAL A 698 -9.66 -7.63 6.71
C VAL A 698 -8.58 -8.63 6.26
N VAL A 699 -8.79 -9.36 5.16
CA VAL A 699 -7.79 -10.29 4.61
C VAL A 699 -6.51 -9.56 4.20
N LYS A 700 -6.63 -8.38 3.58
CA LYS A 700 -5.46 -7.52 3.28
C LYS A 700 -4.75 -7.07 4.55
N ALA A 701 -5.47 -6.61 5.56
CA ALA A 701 -4.89 -6.15 6.81
C ALA A 701 -4.09 -7.25 7.51
N ILE A 702 -4.68 -8.46 7.65
CA ILE A 702 -4.03 -9.64 8.24
C ILE A 702 -2.77 -10.00 7.46
N LYS A 703 -2.85 -10.14 6.13
CA LYS A 703 -1.68 -10.53 5.30
C LYS A 703 -0.58 -9.46 5.23
N SER A 704 -0.92 -8.19 5.49
CA SER A 704 0.08 -7.11 5.60
C SER A 704 0.67 -6.95 7.00
N GLY A 705 0.05 -7.57 8.00
CA GLY A 705 0.46 -7.48 9.38
C GLY A 705 1.40 -8.61 9.76
N ASN A 706 2.31 -8.30 10.67
CA ASN A 706 3.16 -9.28 11.28
C ASN A 706 2.33 -10.19 12.20
N SER A 707 2.58 -11.49 12.20
CA SER A 707 2.01 -12.45 13.13
C SER A 707 3.09 -13.04 14.02
N THR A 708 2.70 -13.71 15.10
CA THR A 708 3.70 -14.38 15.94
C THR A 708 4.04 -15.73 15.33
N PRO A 709 5.33 -16.08 15.17
CA PRO A 709 5.71 -17.42 14.75
C PRO A 709 5.07 -18.48 15.64
N LYS A 710 4.56 -19.57 15.05
CA LYS A 710 3.99 -20.71 15.77
C LYS A 710 4.93 -21.90 15.64
N ILE A 711 5.31 -22.51 16.75
CA ILE A 711 6.16 -23.70 16.77
C ILE A 711 5.28 -24.91 17.11
N SER A 712 5.31 -25.91 16.24
CA SER A 712 4.55 -27.14 16.41
C SER A 712 5.48 -28.34 16.50
N SER A 713 5.18 -29.25 17.42
CA SER A 713 5.90 -30.52 17.49
C SER A 713 5.32 -31.53 16.52
N THR A 714 6.19 -32.30 15.85
CA THR A 714 5.76 -33.46 15.05
C THR A 714 5.88 -34.78 15.83
N THR A 715 6.58 -34.79 16.98
CA THR A 715 6.82 -36.00 17.80
C THR A 715 6.20 -35.98 19.19
N GLY A 716 5.95 -34.79 19.75
CA GLY A 716 5.38 -34.59 21.09
C GLY A 716 3.86 -34.56 21.10
N ILE A 717 3.28 -34.87 22.27
CA ILE A 717 1.85 -34.76 22.52
C ILE A 717 1.59 -33.36 23.07
N LYS A 718 0.69 -32.59 22.44
CA LYS A 718 0.33 -31.25 22.90
C LYS A 718 -0.37 -31.32 24.26
N THR A 719 0.12 -30.55 25.24
CA THR A 719 -0.42 -30.52 26.62
C THR A 719 -0.94 -29.15 27.03
N GLY A 720 -0.57 -28.10 26.31
CA GLY A 720 -1.09 -26.74 26.46
C GLY A 720 -1.05 -25.98 25.14
N SER A 721 -1.26 -24.66 25.18
CA SER A 721 -1.27 -23.82 23.96
C SER A 721 0.08 -23.85 23.23
N ASN A 722 1.18 -23.73 24.00
CA ASN A 722 2.57 -23.66 23.53
C ASN A 722 3.46 -24.71 24.23
N SER A 723 2.90 -25.84 24.65
CA SER A 723 3.64 -26.87 25.38
C SER A 723 3.32 -28.28 24.90
N TYR A 724 4.36 -29.11 24.86
CA TYR A 724 4.32 -30.49 24.44
C TYR A 724 5.01 -31.39 25.47
N GLU A 725 4.53 -32.61 25.60
CA GLU A 725 5.21 -33.68 26.34
C GLU A 725 5.73 -34.74 25.37
N GLN A 726 6.96 -35.18 25.56
CA GLN A 726 7.54 -36.29 24.80
C GLN A 726 8.27 -37.26 25.72
N ALA A 727 7.97 -38.56 25.55
CA ALA A 727 8.66 -39.62 26.26
C ALA A 727 9.82 -40.17 25.41
N ILE A 728 11.00 -40.30 26.03
CA ILE A 728 12.20 -40.84 25.37
C ILE A 728 12.49 -42.22 25.92
N ARG A 729 12.71 -43.22 25.04
CA ARG A 729 13.04 -44.57 25.50
C ARG A 729 14.51 -44.66 25.86
N SER A 730 14.81 -45.43 26.89
CA SER A 730 16.16 -45.62 27.42
C SER A 730 17.15 -46.22 26.43
N ASN A 731 16.70 -47.11 25.53
CA ASN A 731 17.55 -47.75 24.51
C ASN A 731 17.87 -46.81 23.34
N ASP A 732 17.07 -45.76 23.16
CA ASP A 732 17.21 -44.84 22.06
C ASP A 732 18.34 -43.82 22.35
N LEU A 733 18.70 -43.57 23.62
CA LEU A 733 19.81 -42.67 23.99
C LEU A 733 21.23 -43.21 23.66
N SER A 734 21.35 -44.32 22.93
CA SER A 734 22.63 -44.87 22.50
C SER A 734 23.02 -44.37 21.10
N TYR A 735 24.32 -44.13 20.86
CA TYR A 735 24.83 -43.82 19.51
C TYR A 735 24.69 -45.00 18.51
N LEU A 736 24.25 -46.17 18.99
CA LEU A 736 24.11 -47.40 18.21
C LEU A 736 22.66 -47.68 17.77
N SER A 737 21.68 -46.90 18.21
CA SER A 737 20.29 -47.04 17.77
C SER A 737 20.13 -46.52 16.34
N ASP A 738 19.42 -47.25 15.48
CA ASP A 738 19.13 -46.82 14.11
C ASP A 738 18.47 -45.43 14.09
N LEU A 739 18.91 -44.54 13.19
CA LEU A 739 18.38 -43.18 12.99
C LEU A 739 16.87 -43.14 12.64
N THR A 740 16.23 -44.30 12.47
CA THR A 740 14.85 -44.43 11.99
C THR A 740 13.80 -44.53 13.09
N THR A 741 14.17 -44.52 14.39
CA THR A 741 13.21 -44.55 15.50
C THR A 741 12.86 -43.14 16.00
N THR A 742 11.56 -42.87 16.12
CA THR A 742 10.94 -41.53 16.25
C THR A 742 10.96 -40.91 17.65
N THR A 743 11.93 -41.24 18.52
CA THR A 743 11.86 -40.96 19.97
C THR A 743 13.01 -40.14 20.57
N ASN A 744 14.21 -40.09 19.96
CA ASN A 744 15.36 -39.30 20.46
C ASN A 744 15.43 -37.87 19.92
N TYR A 745 14.68 -37.62 18.85
CA TYR A 745 14.69 -36.36 18.16
C TYR A 745 13.57 -35.50 18.70
N LEU A 746 13.89 -34.24 18.99
CA LEU A 746 12.88 -33.22 19.07
C LEU A 746 12.65 -32.73 17.65
N ARG A 747 11.51 -33.11 17.08
CA ARG A 747 11.11 -32.66 15.74
C ARG A 747 10.07 -31.57 15.86
N PHE A 748 10.32 -30.48 15.16
CA PHE A 748 9.45 -29.32 15.20
C PHE A 748 9.44 -28.59 13.86
N THR A 749 8.33 -27.90 13.62
CA THR A 749 8.16 -27.03 12.46
C THR A 749 7.77 -25.65 12.97
N VAL A 750 8.40 -24.63 12.42
CA VAL A 750 8.00 -23.24 12.66
C VAL A 750 7.12 -22.79 11.51
N THR A 751 5.99 -22.16 11.84
CA THR A 751 5.04 -21.65 10.88
C THR A 751 4.70 -20.21 11.14
N ASP A 752 4.58 -19.40 10.08
CA ASP A 752 4.07 -18.05 10.17
C ASP A 752 3.29 -17.68 8.91
N ILE A 753 2.23 -16.89 9.08
CA ILE A 753 1.18 -16.66 8.08
C ILE A 753 1.50 -15.49 7.12
N ASP A 754 2.48 -14.67 7.48
CA ASP A 754 2.79 -13.36 6.92
C ASP A 754 4.16 -13.29 6.18
N MET A 755 4.83 -14.43 5.98
CA MET A 755 6.26 -14.53 5.57
C MET A 755 6.59 -14.15 4.11
N GLY A 756 5.76 -13.32 3.46
CA GLY A 756 5.98 -12.88 2.07
C GLY A 756 7.25 -12.03 1.85
N ILE A 757 7.86 -11.49 2.91
CA ILE A 757 8.95 -10.50 2.83
C ILE A 757 10.35 -11.11 3.04
N SER A 758 10.49 -12.19 3.81
CA SER A 758 11.81 -12.78 4.19
C SER A 758 12.13 -14.12 3.51
N ASN A 759 11.42 -14.47 2.42
CA ASN A 759 11.53 -15.78 1.76
C ASN A 759 11.43 -16.93 2.78
N GLY A 760 10.51 -16.81 3.74
CA GLY A 760 10.29 -17.85 4.74
C GLY A 760 11.38 -18.06 5.79
N ALA A 761 12.45 -17.27 5.80
CA ALA A 761 13.48 -17.37 6.82
C ALA A 761 13.11 -16.55 8.06
N TYR A 762 13.29 -17.15 9.23
CA TYR A 762 13.25 -16.45 10.51
C TYR A 762 14.59 -15.73 10.72
N SER A 763 14.55 -14.53 11.31
CA SER A 763 15.76 -13.73 11.52
C SER A 763 16.70 -14.38 12.52
N TYR A 764 16.12 -15.12 13.47
CA TYR A 764 16.84 -15.81 14.52
C TYR A 764 15.98 -16.94 15.13
N GLY A 765 16.61 -17.97 15.69
CA GLY A 765 15.95 -18.94 16.53
C GLY A 765 16.91 -19.52 17.56
N ARG A 766 16.38 -20.10 18.65
CA ARG A 766 17.20 -20.75 19.67
C ARG A 766 16.45 -21.91 20.30
N ALA A 767 17.13 -23.04 20.46
CA ALA A 767 16.75 -24.10 21.36
C ALA A 767 17.65 -24.06 22.60
N PHE A 768 17.06 -24.08 23.78
CA PHE A 768 17.79 -24.08 25.04
C PHE A 768 17.14 -25.03 26.05
N TRP A 769 17.96 -25.60 26.92
CA TRP A 769 17.50 -26.24 28.13
C TRP A 769 17.13 -25.14 29.14
N ASP A 770 15.82 -25.06 29.38
CA ASP A 770 15.14 -24.15 30.30
C ASP A 770 15.18 -24.76 31.71
N VAL A 771 16.10 -24.26 32.53
CA VAL A 771 16.47 -24.85 33.82
C VAL A 771 15.53 -24.37 34.93
N ASP A 772 15.09 -23.12 34.88
CA ASP A 772 14.16 -22.56 35.86
C ASP A 772 12.69 -22.73 35.46
N GLY A 773 12.42 -23.09 34.21
CA GLY A 773 11.09 -23.42 33.70
C GLY A 773 10.24 -22.18 33.45
N ASP A 774 10.86 -21.00 33.27
CA ASP A 774 10.15 -19.75 33.07
C ASP A 774 9.74 -19.50 31.59
N GLY A 775 10.20 -20.36 30.66
CA GLY A 775 9.90 -20.27 29.24
C GLY A 775 10.71 -19.22 28.48
N SER A 776 11.65 -18.54 29.13
CA SER A 776 12.53 -17.52 28.59
C SER A 776 13.99 -17.91 28.78
N PHE A 777 14.89 -17.31 28.00
CA PHE A 777 16.32 -17.60 28.15
C PHE A 777 16.97 -16.63 29.14
N THR A 778 17.54 -17.17 30.20
CA THR A 778 18.29 -16.44 31.22
C THR A 778 19.77 -16.81 31.17
N GLU A 779 20.62 -15.83 30.81
CA GLU A 779 22.07 -16.02 30.74
C GLU A 779 22.65 -16.44 32.10
N GLY A 780 23.41 -17.54 32.11
CA GLY A 780 24.03 -18.09 33.32
C GLY A 780 23.12 -19.00 34.17
N VAL A 781 21.85 -19.12 33.81
CA VAL A 781 20.91 -20.11 34.37
C VAL A 781 20.67 -21.21 33.35
N ASP A 782 20.24 -20.83 32.15
CA ASP A 782 19.89 -21.76 31.07
C ASP A 782 21.07 -22.16 30.21
N VAL A 783 20.89 -23.27 29.49
CA VAL A 783 21.94 -23.85 28.65
C VAL A 783 21.50 -23.84 27.18
N ILE A 784 22.20 -23.09 26.34
CA ILE A 784 21.97 -23.08 24.90
C ILE A 784 22.31 -24.46 24.31
N LEU A 785 21.39 -25.00 23.51
CA LEU A 785 21.57 -26.24 22.76
C LEU A 785 21.91 -25.94 21.30
N GLU A 786 21.11 -25.11 20.66
CA GLU A 786 21.30 -24.71 19.26
C GLU A 786 20.84 -23.28 19.01
N GLU A 787 21.58 -22.56 18.17
CA GLU A 787 21.18 -21.27 17.62
C GLU A 787 20.95 -21.40 16.11
N TYR A 788 19.87 -20.82 15.63
CA TYR A 788 19.44 -20.89 14.25
C TYR A 788 19.58 -19.50 13.61
N GLU A 789 20.74 -19.25 13.01
CA GLU A 789 21.05 -17.99 12.34
C GLU A 789 21.91 -18.22 11.08
N GLY A 790 21.95 -17.22 10.20
CA GLY A 790 22.70 -17.29 8.95
C GLY A 790 22.26 -18.47 8.07
N ASP A 791 23.22 -19.32 7.69
CA ASP A 791 22.96 -20.49 6.84
C ASP A 791 22.15 -21.60 7.55
N ASN A 792 22.09 -21.60 8.89
CA ASN A 792 21.32 -22.54 9.71
C ASN A 792 19.98 -21.94 10.21
N CYS A 793 19.47 -20.90 9.55
CA CYS A 793 18.21 -20.27 9.96
C CYS A 793 17.02 -21.24 9.89
N LEU A 794 16.07 -21.09 10.81
CA LEU A 794 14.76 -21.74 10.74
C LEU A 794 14.01 -21.24 9.51
N ARG A 795 13.21 -22.12 8.91
CA ARG A 795 12.39 -21.80 7.73
C ARG A 795 10.94 -22.24 7.91
N ASN A 796 10.02 -21.41 7.40
CA ASN A 796 8.58 -21.62 7.48
C ASN A 796 8.19 -22.99 6.88
N LYS A 797 7.45 -23.79 7.63
CA LYS A 797 7.00 -25.15 7.28
C LYS A 797 8.12 -26.17 7.00
N VAL A 798 9.38 -25.86 7.30
CA VAL A 798 10.48 -26.83 7.21
C VAL A 798 10.60 -27.57 8.54
N GLU A 799 10.60 -28.91 8.49
CA GLU A 799 10.85 -29.72 9.68
C GLU A 799 12.31 -29.59 10.12
N ASN A 800 12.51 -29.27 11.38
CA ASN A 800 13.80 -29.18 12.04
C ASN A 800 13.94 -30.33 13.06
N VAL A 801 15.18 -30.73 13.29
CA VAL A 801 15.51 -31.92 14.07
C VAL A 801 16.63 -31.59 15.04
N LEU A 802 16.34 -31.61 16.33
CA LEU A 802 17.34 -31.49 17.40
C LEU A 802 17.65 -32.90 17.95
N ASP A 803 18.89 -33.37 17.77
CA ASP A 803 19.36 -34.65 18.28
C ASP A 803 19.88 -34.50 19.72
N LEU A 804 19.10 -34.96 20.69
CA LEU A 804 19.45 -34.78 22.10
C LEU A 804 20.76 -35.46 22.50
N ARG A 805 21.22 -36.46 21.74
CA ARG A 805 22.46 -37.19 22.00
C ARG A 805 23.69 -36.30 21.88
N ASP A 806 23.61 -35.24 21.10
CA ASP A 806 24.71 -34.28 20.93
C ASP A 806 24.90 -33.40 22.18
N TYR A 807 23.90 -33.36 23.06
CA TYR A 807 23.83 -32.43 24.18
C TYR A 807 23.80 -33.09 25.57
N LEU A 808 23.74 -34.42 25.66
CA LEU A 808 23.57 -35.15 26.93
C LEU A 808 24.61 -34.83 28.01
N ASN A 809 25.83 -34.46 27.61
CA ASN A 809 26.93 -34.13 28.52
C ASN A 809 26.97 -32.66 28.95
N LEU A 810 26.10 -31.80 28.40
CA LEU A 810 26.00 -30.41 28.82
C LEU A 810 25.49 -30.33 30.26
N THR A 811 26.06 -29.43 31.05
CA THR A 811 25.71 -29.23 32.46
C THR A 811 25.19 -27.82 32.71
N ASN A 812 24.17 -27.70 33.54
CA ASN A 812 23.70 -26.39 34.02
C ASN A 812 24.66 -25.80 35.08
N SER A 813 24.33 -24.61 35.59
CA SER A 813 25.10 -23.89 36.61
C SER A 813 25.21 -24.64 37.96
N GLU A 814 24.32 -25.60 38.22
CA GLU A 814 24.34 -26.48 39.40
C GLU A 814 25.20 -27.74 39.20
N GLY A 815 25.75 -27.95 38.00
CA GLY A 815 26.56 -29.13 37.65
C GLY A 815 25.74 -30.38 37.34
N ILE A 816 24.43 -30.25 37.13
CA ILE A 816 23.55 -31.35 36.71
C ILE A 816 23.64 -31.49 35.20
N SER A 817 23.84 -32.71 34.69
CA SER A 817 23.88 -32.96 33.25
C SER A 817 22.47 -33.02 32.64
N LEU A 818 22.35 -32.68 31.35
CA LEU A 818 21.10 -32.80 30.61
C LEU A 818 20.57 -34.24 30.64
N TYR A 819 21.45 -35.25 30.60
CA TYR A 819 21.09 -36.66 30.76
C TYR A 819 20.47 -36.98 32.13
N ASP A 820 21.02 -36.41 33.20
CA ASP A 820 20.48 -36.60 34.55
C ASP A 820 19.09 -35.96 34.67
N SER A 821 18.90 -34.76 34.11
CA SER A 821 17.59 -34.09 34.06
C SER A 821 16.56 -34.89 33.26
N LEU A 822 16.94 -35.39 32.09
CA LEU A 822 16.08 -36.25 31.28
C LEU A 822 15.69 -37.53 32.04
N THR A 823 16.63 -38.11 32.79
CA THR A 823 16.40 -39.33 33.59
C THR A 823 15.50 -39.07 34.79
N ARG A 824 15.58 -37.89 35.41
CA ARG A 824 14.66 -37.45 36.48
C ARG A 824 13.28 -37.09 35.96
N GLY A 825 13.16 -36.80 34.66
CA GLY A 825 11.92 -36.36 34.02
C GLY A 825 11.58 -34.90 34.29
N ASP A 826 12.59 -34.08 34.58
CA ASP A 826 12.46 -32.64 34.79
C ASP A 826 13.16 -31.81 33.69
N LEU A 827 13.54 -32.44 32.57
CA LEU A 827 14.10 -31.73 31.44
C LEU A 827 13.01 -30.98 30.67
N VAL A 828 13.14 -29.65 30.61
CA VAL A 828 12.35 -28.79 29.73
C VAL A 828 13.28 -28.21 28.68
N ILE A 829 12.94 -28.40 27.41
CA ILE A 829 13.63 -27.72 26.30
C ILE A 829 12.66 -26.70 25.75
N THR A 830 13.08 -25.44 25.70
CA THR A 830 12.30 -24.36 25.13
C THR A 830 12.94 -23.94 23.80
N ILE A 831 12.10 -23.81 22.77
CA ILE A 831 12.49 -23.33 21.46
C ILE A 831 11.76 -22.03 21.21
N TYR A 832 12.47 -21.01 20.70
CA TYR A 832 11.83 -19.85 20.11
C TYR A 832 12.35 -19.54 18.71
N ALA A 833 11.49 -18.91 17.93
CA ALA A 833 11.79 -18.35 16.63
C ALA A 833 11.40 -16.87 16.62
N GLU A 834 12.23 -16.05 16.01
CA GLU A 834 12.07 -14.61 15.88
C GLU A 834 12.01 -14.24 14.39
N ASP A 835 10.98 -13.52 13.99
CA ASP A 835 10.82 -13.05 12.61
C ASP A 835 11.64 -11.76 12.35
N VAL A 836 11.51 -11.20 11.15
CA VAL A 836 12.22 -9.97 10.76
C VAL A 836 11.75 -8.71 11.50
N ASN A 837 10.55 -8.73 12.07
CA ASN A 837 9.99 -7.66 12.89
C ASN A 837 10.24 -7.87 14.39
N LYS A 838 11.03 -8.90 14.74
CA LYS A 838 11.42 -9.28 16.10
C LYS A 838 10.27 -9.81 16.95
N THR A 839 9.18 -10.25 16.34
CA THR A 839 8.14 -10.95 17.08
C THR A 839 8.62 -12.38 17.35
N ARG A 840 8.43 -12.82 18.60
CA ARG A 840 8.94 -14.10 19.07
C ARG A 840 7.81 -15.07 19.35
N GLY A 841 7.86 -16.21 18.66
CA GLY A 841 7.09 -17.40 18.98
C GLY A 841 7.89 -18.36 19.83
N THR A 842 7.33 -18.84 20.94
CA THR A 842 8.01 -19.76 21.87
C THR A 842 7.19 -21.02 22.09
N THR A 843 7.86 -22.16 22.29
CA THR A 843 7.23 -23.43 22.68
C THR A 843 8.16 -24.25 23.56
N SER A 844 7.59 -24.86 24.60
CA SER A 844 8.34 -25.69 25.56
C SER A 844 7.99 -27.17 25.43
N PHE A 845 9.00 -28.00 25.62
CA PHE A 845 8.93 -29.45 25.51
C PHE A 845 9.36 -30.08 26.83
N SER A 846 8.40 -30.66 27.55
CA SER A 846 8.66 -31.44 28.76
C SER A 846 9.06 -32.86 28.37
N LEU A 847 10.31 -33.22 28.66
CA LEU A 847 10.92 -34.48 28.27
C LEU A 847 11.12 -35.39 29.47
N ALA A 848 10.64 -36.63 29.35
CA ALA A 848 10.83 -37.63 30.38
C ALA A 848 11.36 -38.93 29.78
N ARG A 849 12.42 -39.47 30.40
CA ARG A 849 12.86 -40.83 30.12
C ARG A 849 11.81 -41.83 30.63
N ARG A 850 11.41 -42.77 29.78
CA ARG A 850 10.58 -43.92 30.17
C ARG A 850 11.28 -45.22 29.82
N ASP A 851 11.51 -46.05 30.84
CA ASP A 851 11.82 -47.47 30.67
C ASP A 851 10.53 -48.18 30.22
N LEU A 852 10.22 -48.12 28.93
CA LEU A 852 9.12 -48.91 28.37
C LEU A 852 9.55 -50.38 28.36
N PHE A 853 8.77 -51.23 29.02
CA PHE A 853 8.90 -52.67 28.89
C PHE A 853 8.36 -53.08 27.51
N ASP A 854 9.09 -53.91 26.77
CA ASP A 854 8.54 -54.54 25.57
C ASP A 854 7.32 -55.37 25.99
N LEU A 855 6.15 -55.06 25.42
CA LEU A 855 4.99 -55.95 25.50
C LEU A 855 5.21 -57.05 24.45
N ASP A 856 5.67 -58.20 24.92
CA ASP A 856 5.78 -59.46 24.16
C ASP A 856 4.45 -59.86 23.47
#